data_AF-A0A485KXQ3-F1
#
_entry.id   AF-A0A485KXQ3-F1
#
_cell.length_a   1.000
_cell.length_b   1.000
_cell.length_c   1.000
_cell.angle_alpha   90.00
_cell.angle_beta   90.00
_cell.angle_gamma   90.00
#
_symmetry.space_group_name_H-M   'P 1'
#
loop_
_entity.id
_entity.type
_entity.pdbx_description
1 polymer ?
#
loop_
_entity_poly.entity_id
_entity_poly.type
_entity_poly.pdbx_seq_one_letter_code
_entity_poly.pdbx_strand_id
1 'polypeptide(L)'
;MSTSMKLIVEGMRCQNKCARRIQEALKEIPGVESAEVSFKDKAATVIVAKGQSVSAVDLIQTVRGLDAGPNKQYDAFLPGDDRRARTIVLHVEGMSCMQNCARKVETALSEAAGVKSARVDFPLKQATVVVEPGSRITEDDLIATVQGAGKKFVASVEVNSPRTSSSPTASQSVAPTKLPSPNTTPSYVQPPSTSTKGQVTLTVAGMTCNSCANSVETALRTTPGVLSAVVNFATESATIKFDSKTIGIRSLVEVVEGIGYDAAVATGNAIVQTSDNRQVEIAMWKSKFFIALLFTFPIMLMMTLFDNIPEIARGLRTPVVGIPGSSWNNLILFLLSTPVQFYCAQRFHVEAWKGFKNRALGMSFLVSMGTNAAYFYGLFSDLRCIWLQDASFGAPDMYMTSSMLITFIVLGKTLEAIAKGRTNDALRKLFDLQAKVATLIVPNADGTTDEKVVAIDLVQRGDVLKVVRGGCVPADGIITQGEGRLDESMLTGESRPIKKSVDDNVMGATMNIDGLFYMRVTGVGRDTALSQIVRLVEEAQTSKAPIQAYADQIAAVFVPVILVLSTATLLVWYALGTFGFVYPPAHTSVFLFAFNFAISTLVVACPCALGLATPTAVMVGTGVGAQLGILIKGGEPLEAANHVNTVLFDKTGTLTNGTPCVTDVVVVATDRNTDDLVLLAASAELGSEHPLGRAMVNHAKLLSKPLETPVTFHAVSGKGITVVLTNETVHLGNLDYMAECGLNVDASVARHRQRLEASGKTVIYMGLCDDVVALFGISDAPRPDAKNTVAQLHGLGMAVYMVTGDNRKTAHWIADQVGIPTHRVMAEVLPSNKVAKVQELQAAGLVVAMVGDGINDAPALAQANLGIAIGAGTDIAMETAQMVLMKSALKDVVIAFDLARTIYRRIQLNFVWALGYNAILVPLAAGVLYGVHIQIAPMFAGAAMAFSSVSVLTSSLLLKWYQPPTDDALEAIANHATPDERTPLLQV
;
A
#
# COMPACT_ATOMS: atom_id res chain seq x y z
N MET A 1 35.98 -70.80 -6.48
CA MET A 1 35.36 -71.21 -7.76
C MET A 1 35.32 -69.97 -8.67
N SER A 2 34.81 -70.04 -9.91
CA SER A 2 34.32 -68.83 -10.56
C SER A 2 33.05 -68.38 -9.83
N THR A 3 32.83 -67.07 -9.70
CA THR A 3 31.78 -66.51 -8.83
C THR A 3 30.69 -65.91 -9.70
N SER A 4 29.47 -66.43 -9.61
CA SER A 4 28.31 -65.86 -10.29
C SER A 4 27.59 -64.84 -9.40
N MET A 5 27.29 -63.67 -9.95
CA MET A 5 26.44 -62.65 -9.36
C MET A 5 25.20 -62.45 -10.23
N LYS A 6 24.03 -62.26 -9.61
CA LYS A 6 22.77 -61.97 -10.32
C LYS A 6 22.29 -60.58 -9.93
N LEU A 7 22.04 -59.77 -10.95
CA LEU A 7 21.50 -58.41 -10.86
C LEU A 7 20.08 -58.42 -11.43
N ILE A 8 19.15 -57.75 -10.75
CA ILE A 8 17.86 -57.38 -11.33
C ILE A 8 18.07 -56.04 -12.05
N VAL A 9 17.56 -55.91 -13.26
CA VAL A 9 17.82 -54.76 -14.16
C VAL A 9 16.52 -54.20 -14.71
N GLU A 10 16.21 -52.96 -14.33
CA GLU A 10 15.02 -52.22 -14.75
C GLU A 10 15.34 -51.25 -15.90
N GLY A 11 14.29 -50.66 -16.49
CA GLY A 11 14.39 -49.82 -17.69
C GLY A 11 14.54 -50.62 -19.01
N MET A 12 14.86 -51.92 -18.97
CA MET A 12 14.86 -52.79 -20.15
C MET A 12 13.46 -52.87 -20.79
N ARG A 13 13.32 -52.36 -22.02
CA ARG A 13 12.06 -52.39 -22.80
C ARG A 13 12.14 -53.19 -24.11
N CYS A 14 13.31 -53.72 -24.47
CA CYS A 14 13.49 -54.42 -25.75
C CYS A 14 14.51 -55.56 -25.68
N GLN A 15 14.11 -56.77 -26.11
CA GLN A 15 14.94 -57.97 -26.00
C GLN A 15 16.27 -57.86 -26.77
N ASN A 16 16.23 -57.52 -28.06
CA ASN A 16 17.42 -57.69 -28.92
C ASN A 16 18.43 -56.53 -28.86
N LYS A 17 18.01 -55.31 -28.52
CA LYS A 17 18.88 -54.10 -28.54
C LYS A 17 19.21 -53.55 -27.15
N CYS A 18 18.33 -53.73 -26.17
CA CYS A 18 18.51 -53.22 -24.81
C CYS A 18 19.35 -54.22 -24.00
N ALA A 19 18.94 -55.49 -23.95
CA ALA A 19 19.67 -56.53 -23.24
C ALA A 19 21.09 -56.74 -23.80
N ARG A 20 21.25 -56.72 -25.13
CA ARG A 20 22.58 -56.83 -25.78
C ARG A 20 23.54 -55.70 -25.36
N ARG A 21 23.09 -54.44 -25.37
CA ARG A 21 23.92 -53.29 -24.90
C ARG A 21 24.40 -53.46 -23.46
N ILE A 22 23.50 -53.91 -22.57
CA ILE A 22 23.80 -54.15 -21.16
C ILE A 22 24.76 -55.33 -21.01
N GLN A 23 24.61 -56.38 -21.83
CA GLN A 23 25.50 -57.54 -21.87
C GLN A 23 26.90 -57.20 -22.43
N GLU A 24 27.00 -56.27 -23.39
CA GLU A 24 28.26 -55.76 -23.93
C GLU A 24 29.00 -54.94 -22.86
N ALA A 25 28.36 -53.94 -22.27
CA ALA A 25 28.97 -53.09 -21.24
C ALA A 25 29.39 -53.86 -19.97
N LEU A 26 28.62 -54.86 -19.55
CA LEU A 26 29.01 -55.73 -18.42
C LEU A 26 30.20 -56.63 -18.73
N LYS A 27 30.53 -56.90 -20.00
CA LYS A 27 31.72 -57.67 -20.41
C LYS A 27 32.98 -56.81 -20.55
N GLU A 28 32.84 -55.49 -20.66
CA GLU A 28 33.99 -54.57 -20.73
C GLU A 28 34.63 -54.30 -19.36
N ILE A 29 33.99 -54.74 -18.27
CA ILE A 29 34.49 -54.57 -16.90
C ILE A 29 35.64 -55.56 -16.63
N PRO A 30 36.84 -55.09 -16.23
CA PRO A 30 37.98 -55.97 -15.93
C PRO A 30 37.63 -57.01 -14.85
N GLY A 31 37.87 -58.29 -15.17
CA GLY A 31 37.61 -59.43 -14.28
C GLY A 31 36.26 -60.11 -14.48
N VAL A 32 35.38 -59.61 -15.35
CA VAL A 32 34.22 -60.38 -15.81
C VAL A 32 34.66 -61.42 -16.85
N GLU A 33 34.38 -62.69 -16.58
CA GLU A 33 34.63 -63.83 -17.47
C GLU A 33 33.51 -63.98 -18.50
N SER A 34 32.26 -63.78 -18.07
CA SER A 34 31.11 -63.66 -18.97
C SER A 34 29.94 -62.91 -18.33
N ALA A 35 29.03 -62.40 -19.16
CA ALA A 35 27.75 -61.87 -18.71
C ALA A 35 26.65 -62.32 -19.69
N GLU A 36 25.46 -62.60 -19.15
CA GLU A 36 24.24 -62.96 -19.89
C GLU A 36 23.04 -62.18 -19.33
N VAL A 37 22.16 -61.68 -20.20
CA VAL A 37 21.04 -60.83 -19.80
C VAL A 37 19.72 -61.41 -20.29
N SER A 38 18.90 -61.90 -19.36
CA SER A 38 17.54 -62.36 -19.64
C SER A 38 16.57 -61.19 -19.61
N PHE A 39 16.03 -60.86 -20.78
CA PHE A 39 14.94 -59.89 -20.89
C PHE A 39 13.65 -60.37 -20.20
N LYS A 40 13.38 -61.69 -20.25
CA LYS A 40 12.16 -62.29 -19.67
C LYS A 40 12.14 -62.19 -18.14
N ASP A 41 13.29 -62.45 -17.52
CA ASP A 41 13.45 -62.44 -16.06
C ASP A 41 13.91 -61.08 -15.52
N LYS A 42 14.05 -60.07 -16.41
CA LYS A 42 14.63 -58.74 -16.15
C LYS A 42 15.93 -58.80 -15.33
N ALA A 43 16.85 -59.70 -15.69
CA ALA A 43 18.03 -59.97 -14.88
C ALA A 43 19.28 -60.18 -15.72
N ALA A 44 20.43 -59.73 -15.19
CA ALA A 44 21.74 -60.02 -15.70
C ALA A 44 22.48 -60.98 -14.76
N THR A 45 23.05 -62.06 -15.30
CA THR A 45 23.94 -62.97 -14.59
C THR A 45 25.36 -62.72 -15.07
N VAL A 46 26.27 -62.42 -14.15
CA VAL A 46 27.67 -62.09 -14.42
C VAL A 46 28.55 -63.13 -13.73
N ILE A 47 29.49 -63.72 -14.46
CA ILE A 47 30.48 -64.68 -13.96
C ILE A 47 31.82 -63.97 -13.86
N VAL A 48 32.41 -63.96 -12.67
CA VAL A 48 33.69 -63.32 -12.38
C VAL A 48 34.83 -64.34 -12.47
N ALA A 49 35.91 -63.92 -13.14
CA ALA A 49 37.08 -64.73 -13.44
C ALA A 49 37.76 -65.26 -12.17
N LYS A 50 38.18 -66.52 -12.22
CA LYS A 50 38.72 -67.29 -11.07
C LYS A 50 40.03 -66.69 -10.53
N GLY A 51 39.91 -65.80 -9.55
CA GLY A 51 41.04 -65.12 -8.90
C GLY A 51 40.97 -63.59 -8.91
N GLN A 52 39.96 -63.00 -9.56
CA GLN A 52 39.66 -61.58 -9.47
C GLN A 52 38.33 -61.34 -8.73
N SER A 53 38.12 -60.10 -8.30
CA SER A 53 36.96 -59.66 -7.53
C SER A 53 36.43 -58.34 -8.08
N VAL A 54 35.24 -58.38 -8.68
CA VAL A 54 34.54 -57.21 -9.20
C VAL A 54 33.50 -56.77 -8.16
N SER A 55 33.41 -55.47 -7.89
CA SER A 55 32.42 -54.94 -6.95
C SER A 55 31.02 -54.97 -7.53
N ALA A 56 30.04 -55.37 -6.73
CA ALA A 56 28.62 -55.25 -7.11
C ALA A 56 28.19 -53.78 -7.33
N VAL A 57 28.88 -52.82 -6.69
CA VAL A 57 28.63 -51.39 -6.91
C VAL A 57 29.04 -50.99 -8.32
N ASP A 58 30.19 -51.45 -8.80
CA ASP A 58 30.72 -51.12 -10.13
C ASP A 58 29.81 -51.72 -11.22
N LEU A 59 29.41 -52.99 -11.06
CA LEU A 59 28.43 -53.65 -11.93
C LEU A 59 27.12 -52.85 -12.04
N ILE A 60 26.61 -52.33 -10.91
CA ILE A 60 25.39 -51.50 -10.87
C ILE A 60 25.62 -50.12 -11.51
N GLN A 61 26.77 -49.49 -11.25
CA GLN A 61 27.11 -48.18 -11.84
C GLN A 61 27.29 -48.27 -13.36
N THR A 62 27.93 -49.32 -13.89
CA THR A 62 28.06 -49.52 -15.34
C THR A 62 26.69 -49.63 -16.02
N VAL A 63 25.73 -50.35 -15.42
CA VAL A 63 24.36 -50.43 -15.98
C VAL A 63 23.65 -49.07 -15.89
N ARG A 64 23.77 -48.35 -14.78
CA ARG A 64 23.21 -46.98 -14.61
C ARG A 64 23.84 -45.93 -15.52
N GLY A 65 25.10 -46.11 -15.91
CA GLY A 65 25.83 -45.23 -16.82
C GLY A 65 25.44 -45.37 -18.29
N LEU A 66 24.66 -46.40 -18.66
CA LEU A 66 24.18 -46.59 -20.02
C LEU A 66 23.01 -45.65 -20.35
N ASP A 67 23.22 -44.78 -21.33
CA ASP A 67 22.17 -43.95 -21.90
C ASP A 67 21.09 -44.80 -22.61
N ALA A 68 19.85 -44.70 -22.12
CA ALA A 68 18.66 -45.36 -22.67
C ALA A 68 17.87 -44.46 -23.65
N GLY A 69 18.43 -43.31 -24.02
CA GLY A 69 17.84 -42.28 -24.86
C GLY A 69 17.17 -41.16 -24.06
N PRO A 70 16.73 -40.07 -24.72
CA PRO A 70 16.20 -38.88 -24.05
C PRO A 70 15.10 -39.21 -23.03
N ASN A 71 15.30 -38.69 -21.82
CA ASN A 71 14.50 -38.87 -20.61
C ASN A 71 14.36 -40.32 -20.10
N LYS A 72 15.36 -41.20 -20.33
CA LYS A 72 15.35 -42.60 -19.87
C LYS A 72 16.74 -43.03 -19.38
N GLN A 73 16.77 -43.84 -18.33
CA GLN A 73 17.98 -44.44 -17.77
C GLN A 73 17.68 -45.89 -17.36
N TYR A 74 18.70 -46.77 -17.36
CA TYR A 74 18.59 -48.11 -16.80
C TYR A 74 18.92 -48.09 -15.30
N ASP A 75 18.37 -49.03 -14.53
CA ASP A 75 18.68 -49.20 -13.10
C ASP A 75 19.00 -50.67 -12.81
N ALA A 76 19.81 -50.94 -11.79
CA ALA A 76 20.20 -52.29 -11.39
C ALA A 76 20.37 -52.41 -9.87
N PHE A 77 20.03 -53.59 -9.32
CA PHE A 77 20.19 -53.91 -7.90
C PHE A 77 20.35 -55.43 -7.66
N LEU A 78 20.81 -55.80 -6.46
CA LEU A 78 20.92 -57.19 -6.03
C LEU A 78 19.59 -57.71 -5.45
N PRO A 79 19.23 -58.99 -5.64
CA PRO A 79 18.05 -59.59 -5.02
C PRO A 79 18.17 -59.62 -3.47
N GLY A 80 17.24 -58.95 -2.77
CA GLY A 80 17.03 -59.09 -1.33
C GLY A 80 17.35 -57.89 -0.43
N ASP A 81 17.78 -56.74 -0.99
CA ASP A 81 18.11 -55.54 -0.20
C ASP A 81 16.90 -54.59 -0.06
N ASP A 82 16.05 -54.85 0.96
CA ASP A 82 14.68 -54.31 1.00
C ASP A 82 14.36 -53.54 2.30
N ARG A 83 14.78 -52.27 2.39
CA ARG A 83 14.28 -51.27 3.38
C ARG A 83 14.25 -49.85 2.81
N ARG A 84 13.06 -49.32 2.50
CA ARG A 84 12.82 -47.89 2.20
C ARG A 84 11.59 -47.34 2.93
N ALA A 85 11.55 -46.02 3.13
CA ALA A 85 10.40 -45.32 3.71
C ALA A 85 9.23 -45.29 2.69
N ARG A 86 8.00 -45.58 3.15
CA ARG A 86 6.82 -45.69 2.26
C ARG A 86 6.10 -44.36 2.03
N THR A 87 5.40 -44.30 0.90
CA THR A 87 4.68 -43.15 0.38
C THR A 87 3.20 -43.47 0.37
N ILE A 88 2.41 -42.68 1.09
CA ILE A 88 0.96 -42.74 1.04
C ILE A 88 0.48 -41.35 0.62
N VAL A 89 -0.43 -41.30 -0.35
CA VAL A 89 -1.13 -40.08 -0.75
C VAL A 89 -2.61 -40.29 -0.41
N LEU A 90 -3.21 -39.31 0.25
CA LEU A 90 -4.61 -39.31 0.65
C LEU A 90 -5.31 -38.13 -0.04
N HIS A 91 -6.36 -38.39 -0.81
CA HIS A 91 -7.30 -37.34 -1.20
C HIS A 91 -8.17 -36.98 0.02
N VAL A 92 -8.31 -35.69 0.33
CA VAL A 92 -8.99 -35.18 1.54
C VAL A 92 -10.07 -34.16 1.20
N GLU A 93 -11.32 -34.57 1.35
CA GLU A 93 -12.48 -33.69 1.17
C GLU A 93 -12.79 -32.84 2.41
N GLY A 94 -13.61 -31.81 2.22
CA GLY A 94 -14.02 -30.89 3.30
C GLY A 94 -13.01 -29.80 3.68
N MET A 95 -11.82 -29.80 3.06
CA MET A 95 -10.86 -28.69 3.18
C MET A 95 -11.42 -27.44 2.49
N SER A 96 -11.64 -26.38 3.27
CA SER A 96 -12.31 -25.14 2.79
C SER A 96 -11.34 -23.98 2.54
N CYS A 97 -10.15 -23.98 3.17
CA CYS A 97 -9.16 -22.93 3.03
C CYS A 97 -7.73 -23.43 3.26
N MET A 98 -6.77 -22.87 2.52
CA MET A 98 -5.36 -23.27 2.57
C MET A 98 -4.68 -22.97 3.92
N GLN A 99 -4.88 -21.77 4.47
CA GLN A 99 -4.18 -21.34 5.70
C GLN A 99 -4.59 -22.13 6.96
N ASN A 100 -5.88 -22.49 7.10
CA ASN A 100 -6.39 -23.11 8.33
C ASN A 100 -6.86 -24.56 8.14
N CYS A 101 -7.52 -24.95 7.04
CA CYS A 101 -7.95 -26.34 6.88
C CYS A 101 -6.78 -27.25 6.50
N ALA A 102 -6.03 -26.90 5.45
CA ALA A 102 -4.90 -27.73 5.01
C ALA A 102 -3.83 -27.82 6.11
N ARG A 103 -3.42 -26.69 6.72
CA ARG A 103 -2.50 -26.69 7.87
C ARG A 103 -2.97 -27.55 9.04
N LYS A 104 -4.27 -27.56 9.38
CA LYS A 104 -4.78 -28.40 10.49
C LYS A 104 -4.71 -29.89 10.17
N VAL A 105 -4.98 -30.29 8.93
CA VAL A 105 -4.81 -31.67 8.45
C VAL A 105 -3.33 -32.05 8.39
N GLU A 106 -2.47 -31.14 7.94
CA GLU A 106 -1.02 -31.29 7.86
C GLU A 106 -0.36 -31.47 9.24
N THR A 107 -0.76 -30.67 10.24
CA THR A 107 -0.35 -30.83 11.64
C THR A 107 -0.82 -32.17 12.19
N ALA A 108 -2.11 -32.50 12.09
CA ALA A 108 -2.65 -33.75 12.63
C ALA A 108 -1.97 -35.01 12.05
N LEU A 109 -1.68 -35.00 10.73
CA LEU A 109 -0.94 -36.08 10.08
C LEU A 109 0.55 -36.09 10.45
N SER A 110 1.17 -34.94 10.71
CA SER A 110 2.59 -34.86 11.11
C SER A 110 2.83 -35.20 12.58
N GLU A 111 1.81 -35.07 13.45
CA GLU A 111 1.84 -35.48 14.86
C GLU A 111 1.51 -36.98 15.06
N ALA A 112 1.13 -37.69 14.01
CA ALA A 112 0.75 -39.11 14.07
C ALA A 112 1.96 -40.03 14.28
N ALA A 113 1.87 -40.93 15.26
CA ALA A 113 2.98 -41.80 15.67
C ALA A 113 3.43 -42.74 14.52
N GLY A 114 4.67 -42.58 14.08
CA GLY A 114 5.25 -43.34 12.97
C GLY A 114 5.17 -42.66 11.59
N VAL A 115 4.66 -41.43 11.53
CA VAL A 115 4.83 -40.52 10.39
C VAL A 115 6.10 -39.69 10.58
N LYS A 116 6.92 -39.62 9.53
CA LYS A 116 8.15 -38.83 9.46
C LYS A 116 7.90 -37.38 9.06
N SER A 117 6.91 -37.16 8.20
CA SER A 117 6.35 -35.84 7.85
C SER A 117 5.10 -36.01 7.01
N ALA A 118 4.17 -35.05 7.08
CA ALA A 118 3.10 -34.91 6.11
C ALA A 118 3.20 -33.54 5.39
N ARG A 119 2.64 -33.44 4.20
CA ARG A 119 2.36 -32.18 3.50
C ARG A 119 1.00 -32.20 2.83
N VAL A 120 0.30 -31.07 2.82
CA VAL A 120 -1.04 -30.96 2.21
C VAL A 120 -1.05 -29.96 1.05
N ASP A 121 -1.26 -30.48 -0.15
CA ASP A 121 -1.57 -29.69 -1.35
C ASP A 121 -3.06 -29.34 -1.35
N PHE A 122 -3.38 -28.07 -1.06
CA PHE A 122 -4.76 -27.59 -1.02
C PHE A 122 -5.42 -27.53 -2.41
N PRO A 123 -4.77 -26.99 -3.48
CA PRO A 123 -5.32 -27.04 -4.85
C PRO A 123 -5.73 -28.44 -5.34
N LEU A 124 -4.92 -29.47 -5.07
CA LEU A 124 -5.19 -30.86 -5.46
C LEU A 124 -6.03 -31.63 -4.44
N LYS A 125 -6.30 -31.03 -3.26
CA LYS A 125 -6.88 -31.69 -2.07
C LYS A 125 -6.11 -32.94 -1.60
N GLN A 126 -4.80 -33.00 -1.83
CA GLN A 126 -3.98 -34.18 -1.56
C GLN A 126 -3.09 -34.00 -0.32
N ALA A 127 -3.02 -35.02 0.53
CA ALA A 127 -2.10 -35.10 1.66
C ALA A 127 -1.06 -36.20 1.42
N THR A 128 0.21 -35.82 1.25
CA THR A 128 1.33 -36.74 1.06
C THR A 128 1.99 -37.05 2.41
N VAL A 129 1.94 -38.30 2.84
CA VAL A 129 2.42 -38.76 4.15
C VAL A 129 3.68 -39.63 4.00
N VAL A 130 4.79 -39.20 4.58
CA VAL A 130 6.05 -39.96 4.67
C VAL A 130 6.02 -40.83 5.92
N VAL A 131 6.02 -42.14 5.76
CA VAL A 131 5.95 -43.08 6.91
C VAL A 131 7.35 -43.60 7.24
N GLU A 132 7.65 -43.73 8.54
CA GLU A 132 8.96 -44.15 9.02
C GLU A 132 9.32 -45.60 8.63
N PRO A 133 10.60 -45.91 8.35
CA PRO A 133 11.04 -47.29 8.07
C PRO A 133 10.81 -48.22 9.29
N GLY A 134 9.81 -49.09 9.18
CA GLY A 134 9.47 -50.08 10.21
C GLY A 134 8.30 -49.70 11.13
N SER A 135 7.67 -48.52 10.97
CA SER A 135 6.46 -48.20 11.72
C SER A 135 5.24 -49.00 11.20
N ARG A 136 4.35 -49.40 12.13
CA ARG A 136 3.22 -50.30 11.86
C ARG A 136 1.94 -49.59 11.37
N ILE A 137 1.93 -48.26 11.28
CA ILE A 137 0.75 -47.46 10.96
C ILE A 137 0.12 -47.86 9.61
N THR A 138 -1.18 -48.05 9.58
CA THR A 138 -1.94 -48.45 8.39
C THR A 138 -2.47 -47.23 7.63
N GLU A 139 -3.02 -47.46 6.45
CA GLU A 139 -3.70 -46.41 5.68
C GLU A 139 -5.00 -45.96 6.37
N ASP A 140 -5.72 -46.88 7.01
CA ASP A 140 -6.93 -46.61 7.79
C ASP A 140 -6.65 -45.75 9.04
N ASP A 141 -5.52 -45.97 9.72
CA ASP A 141 -5.08 -45.14 10.87
C ASP A 141 -4.87 -43.67 10.45
N LEU A 142 -4.33 -43.44 9.24
CA LEU A 142 -4.13 -42.11 8.69
C LEU A 142 -5.46 -41.47 8.28
N ILE A 143 -6.39 -42.23 7.70
CA ILE A 143 -7.75 -41.76 7.40
C ILE A 143 -8.48 -41.35 8.71
N ALA A 144 -8.39 -42.17 9.75
CA ALA A 144 -8.95 -41.88 11.07
C ALA A 144 -8.32 -40.62 11.70
N THR A 145 -7.01 -40.42 11.51
CA THR A 145 -6.30 -39.21 11.95
C THR A 145 -6.86 -37.94 11.27
N VAL A 146 -7.10 -37.97 9.96
CA VAL A 146 -7.69 -36.83 9.23
C VAL A 146 -9.12 -36.54 9.68
N GLN A 147 -9.94 -37.57 9.90
CA GLN A 147 -11.30 -37.41 10.43
C GLN A 147 -11.29 -36.83 11.86
N GLY A 148 -10.32 -37.26 12.69
CA GLY A 148 -10.06 -36.72 14.03
C GLY A 148 -9.70 -35.23 14.04
N ALA A 149 -9.01 -34.74 12.99
CA ALA A 149 -8.70 -33.31 12.85
C ALA A 149 -9.97 -32.43 12.71
N GLY A 150 -11.12 -32.99 12.35
CA GLY A 150 -12.41 -32.32 12.44
C GLY A 150 -13.52 -32.99 11.62
N LYS A 151 -14.74 -33.03 12.19
CA LYS A 151 -15.95 -33.69 11.67
C LYS A 151 -16.41 -33.35 10.23
N LYS A 152 -15.72 -32.43 9.54
CA LYS A 152 -16.00 -32.07 8.14
C LYS A 152 -15.01 -32.70 7.14
N PHE A 153 -13.91 -33.29 7.60
CA PHE A 153 -12.89 -33.87 6.74
C PHE A 153 -13.16 -35.36 6.50
N VAL A 154 -13.00 -35.80 5.25
CA VAL A 154 -13.11 -37.21 4.83
C VAL A 154 -11.90 -37.52 3.96
N ALA A 155 -11.26 -38.66 4.17
CA ALA A 155 -10.02 -39.03 3.48
C ALA A 155 -10.11 -40.42 2.82
N SER A 156 -9.41 -40.57 1.70
CA SER A 156 -9.32 -41.83 0.93
C SER A 156 -7.94 -41.95 0.27
N VAL A 157 -7.34 -43.15 0.26
CA VAL A 157 -6.03 -43.41 -0.37
C VAL A 157 -6.10 -43.23 -1.88
N GLU A 158 -5.08 -42.60 -2.46
CA GLU A 158 -4.96 -42.35 -3.89
C GLU A 158 -3.80 -43.16 -4.49
N VAL A 159 -4.12 -44.12 -5.35
CA VAL A 159 -3.17 -45.15 -5.80
C VAL A 159 -2.43 -44.70 -7.06
N ASN A 160 -1.33 -43.95 -6.92
CA ASN A 160 -0.18 -44.04 -7.84
C ASN A 160 1.12 -43.32 -7.41
N SER A 161 2.23 -43.89 -7.91
CA SER A 161 3.55 -43.29 -8.14
C SER A 161 4.53 -42.98 -6.96
N PRO A 162 5.86 -42.97 -7.23
CA PRO A 162 6.90 -43.05 -6.18
C PRO A 162 7.66 -41.73 -5.91
N ARG A 163 8.50 -41.72 -4.86
CA ARG A 163 9.30 -40.55 -4.41
C ARG A 163 10.77 -40.57 -4.82
N THR A 164 11.33 -39.37 -4.93
CA THR A 164 12.73 -39.04 -4.65
C THR A 164 12.82 -38.00 -3.52
N SER A 165 13.96 -37.92 -2.84
CA SER A 165 14.26 -36.88 -1.82
C SER A 165 15.76 -36.80 -1.56
N SER A 166 16.30 -35.60 -1.36
CA SER A 166 17.68 -35.35 -0.90
C SER A 166 17.70 -34.55 0.41
N SER A 167 18.83 -34.63 1.12
CA SER A 167 19.12 -34.15 2.50
C SER A 167 20.54 -33.49 2.49
N PRO A 168 21.30 -33.25 3.60
CA PRO A 168 21.09 -33.39 5.06
C PRO A 168 21.20 -31.99 5.78
N THR A 169 21.76 -31.67 6.97
CA THR A 169 22.65 -32.36 7.97
C THR A 169 22.61 -31.72 9.38
N ALA A 170 22.22 -32.50 10.41
CA ALA A 170 22.63 -32.41 11.84
C ALA A 170 22.36 -31.07 12.63
N SER A 171 22.46 -30.96 13.97
CA SER A 171 23.07 -31.83 15.01
C SER A 171 22.38 -31.79 16.40
N GLN A 172 22.27 -32.97 17.03
CA GLN A 172 22.37 -33.25 18.49
C GLN A 172 21.32 -32.75 19.51
N SER A 173 21.28 -33.42 20.67
CA SER A 173 20.28 -33.32 21.75
C SER A 173 20.79 -33.90 23.09
N VAL A 174 20.21 -33.48 24.23
CA VAL A 174 20.33 -34.13 25.57
C VAL A 174 18.99 -33.97 26.33
N ALA A 175 18.68 -34.88 27.27
CA ALA A 175 17.39 -35.02 27.98
C ALA A 175 17.44 -34.65 29.50
N PRO A 176 16.30 -34.54 30.23
CA PRO A 176 16.20 -33.81 31.51
C PRO A 176 15.92 -34.64 32.79
N THR A 177 16.13 -34.02 33.97
CA THR A 177 15.72 -34.53 35.32
C THR A 177 15.21 -33.39 36.24
N LYS A 178 14.64 -33.69 37.44
CA LYS A 178 13.71 -32.83 38.21
C LYS A 178 14.17 -32.36 39.61
N LEU A 179 13.86 -31.09 39.94
CA LEU A 179 13.49 -30.49 41.27
C LEU A 179 14.47 -30.62 42.48
N PRO A 180 14.35 -29.83 43.59
CA PRO A 180 13.27 -28.91 44.01
C PRO A 180 13.69 -27.45 44.36
N SER A 181 12.77 -26.69 44.98
CA SER A 181 12.81 -25.27 45.43
C SER A 181 13.23 -25.12 46.92
N PRO A 182 13.29 -23.91 47.59
CA PRO A 182 12.85 -22.56 47.19
C PRO A 182 13.76 -21.34 47.59
N ASN A 183 13.24 -20.12 47.34
CA ASN A 183 13.50 -18.82 48.00
C ASN A 183 14.92 -18.20 48.03
N THR A 184 15.15 -17.20 47.15
CA THR A 184 15.75 -15.91 47.56
C THR A 184 15.34 -14.77 46.62
N THR A 185 15.09 -13.57 47.17
CA THR A 185 14.97 -12.26 46.50
C THR A 185 15.92 -11.29 47.21
N PRO A 186 16.56 -10.30 46.55
CA PRO A 186 15.82 -9.18 45.95
C PRO A 186 16.46 -8.46 44.72
N SER A 187 15.81 -7.36 44.31
CA SER A 187 16.37 -6.18 43.62
C SER A 187 16.71 -6.23 42.12
N TYR A 188 15.69 -5.90 41.31
CA TYR A 188 15.71 -4.87 40.25
C TYR A 188 17.00 -4.53 39.48
N VAL A 189 16.96 -4.79 38.15
CA VAL A 189 17.10 -3.73 37.12
C VAL A 189 15.99 -3.96 36.07
N GLN A 190 15.31 -2.91 35.60
CA GLN A 190 14.37 -3.00 34.48
C GLN A 190 14.95 -2.32 33.22
N PRO A 191 14.89 -2.94 32.03
CA PRO A 191 14.88 -2.24 30.75
C PRO A 191 13.46 -1.66 30.46
N PRO A 192 13.34 -0.63 29.60
CA PRO A 192 12.16 0.24 29.58
C PRO A 192 10.92 -0.34 28.86
N SER A 193 9.76 0.01 29.41
CA SER A 193 8.42 0.14 28.78
C SER A 193 8.10 -0.72 27.54
N THR A 194 7.47 -1.87 27.74
CA THR A 194 6.75 -2.58 26.65
C THR A 194 5.43 -1.89 26.33
N SER A 195 5.28 -1.37 25.11
CA SER A 195 4.02 -0.81 24.62
C SER A 195 3.00 -1.94 24.45
N THR A 196 1.91 -1.90 25.23
CA THR A 196 0.89 -2.97 25.25
C THR A 196 -0.14 -2.84 24.11
N LYS A 197 0.26 -2.28 22.96
CA LYS A 197 -0.65 -1.97 21.84
C LYS A 197 -0.12 -2.59 20.56
N GLY A 198 -0.83 -3.59 20.04
CA GLY A 198 -0.58 -4.16 18.72
C GLY A 198 -1.33 -3.38 17.64
N GLN A 199 -0.76 -3.35 16.44
CA GLN A 199 -1.44 -2.93 15.22
C GLN A 199 -1.32 -4.04 14.18
N VAL A 200 -2.41 -4.35 13.49
CA VAL A 200 -2.43 -5.30 12.38
C VAL A 200 -3.32 -4.77 11.26
N THR A 201 -2.91 -5.00 10.01
CA THR A 201 -3.77 -4.83 8.85
C THR A 201 -4.20 -6.20 8.36
N LEU A 202 -5.50 -6.40 8.22
CA LEU A 202 -6.08 -7.58 7.58
C LEU A 202 -6.51 -7.20 6.15
N THR A 203 -6.34 -8.11 5.20
CA THR A 203 -7.11 -8.10 3.95
C THR A 203 -8.46 -8.75 4.23
N VAL A 204 -9.54 -8.14 3.73
CA VAL A 204 -10.92 -8.58 3.97
C VAL A 204 -11.65 -8.62 2.63
N ALA A 205 -11.78 -9.82 2.08
CA ALA A 205 -12.30 -10.04 0.74
C ALA A 205 -13.83 -10.09 0.69
N GLY A 206 -14.39 -9.66 -0.44
CA GLY A 206 -15.82 -9.80 -0.73
C GLY A 206 -16.68 -8.62 -0.28
N MET A 207 -16.08 -7.50 0.14
CA MET A 207 -16.80 -6.25 0.41
C MET A 207 -17.13 -5.51 -0.90
N THR A 208 -18.41 -5.23 -1.19
CA THR A 208 -18.83 -4.50 -2.41
C THR A 208 -19.10 -3.03 -2.23
N CYS A 209 -19.40 -2.62 -1.00
CA CYS A 209 -19.96 -1.32 -0.68
C CYS A 209 -19.61 -0.93 0.75
N ASN A 210 -19.69 0.37 1.01
CA ASN A 210 -19.27 0.96 2.28
C ASN A 210 -20.09 0.45 3.48
N SER A 211 -21.35 0.03 3.30
CA SER A 211 -22.15 -0.63 4.34
C SER A 211 -21.60 -2.01 4.74
N CYS A 212 -20.91 -2.73 3.85
CA CYS A 212 -20.20 -3.97 4.21
C CYS A 212 -19.00 -3.65 5.12
N ALA A 213 -18.17 -2.68 4.72
CA ALA A 213 -17.04 -2.22 5.53
C ALA A 213 -17.50 -1.74 6.92
N ASN A 214 -18.57 -0.95 6.99
CA ASN A 214 -19.11 -0.46 8.26
C ASN A 214 -19.67 -1.59 9.13
N SER A 215 -20.24 -2.65 8.54
CA SER A 215 -20.65 -3.84 9.30
C SER A 215 -19.46 -4.54 9.96
N VAL A 216 -18.35 -4.71 9.22
CA VAL A 216 -17.10 -5.30 9.72
C VAL A 216 -16.45 -4.39 10.76
N GLU A 217 -16.41 -3.09 10.50
CA GLU A 217 -15.84 -2.07 11.39
C GLU A 217 -16.59 -2.00 12.73
N THR A 218 -17.94 -1.98 12.70
CA THR A 218 -18.76 -2.00 13.93
C THR A 218 -18.48 -3.26 14.74
N ALA A 219 -18.50 -4.45 14.12
CA ALA A 219 -18.28 -5.71 14.82
C ALA A 219 -16.89 -5.80 15.46
N LEU A 220 -15.84 -5.39 14.72
CA LEU A 220 -14.48 -5.29 15.26
C LEU A 220 -14.40 -4.28 16.41
N ARG A 221 -15.00 -3.09 16.29
CA ARG A 221 -15.05 -2.09 17.38
C ARG A 221 -15.83 -2.57 18.61
N THR A 222 -16.84 -3.44 18.46
CA THR A 222 -17.56 -4.07 19.59
C THR A 222 -16.82 -5.27 20.19
N THR A 223 -15.71 -5.71 19.60
CA THR A 223 -14.95 -6.86 20.11
C THR A 223 -14.05 -6.43 21.28
N PRO A 224 -14.13 -7.07 22.47
CA PRO A 224 -13.27 -6.74 23.59
C PRO A 224 -11.79 -6.80 23.23
N GLY A 225 -11.02 -5.78 23.65
CA GLY A 225 -9.59 -5.66 23.36
C GLY A 225 -9.24 -4.86 22.11
N VAL A 226 -10.20 -4.57 21.22
CA VAL A 226 -9.98 -3.64 20.10
C VAL A 226 -10.06 -2.20 20.59
N LEU A 227 -9.00 -1.42 20.33
CA LEU A 227 -8.90 0.01 20.67
C LEU A 227 -9.47 0.88 19.55
N SER A 228 -9.20 0.51 18.29
CA SER A 228 -9.79 1.11 17.11
C SER A 228 -9.70 0.15 15.93
N ALA A 229 -10.79 -0.01 15.17
CA ALA A 229 -10.75 -0.62 13.85
C ALA A 229 -11.26 0.39 12.82
N VAL A 230 -10.59 0.42 11.66
CA VAL A 230 -10.96 1.20 10.47
C VAL A 230 -10.98 0.24 9.29
N VAL A 231 -12.08 0.22 8.53
CA VAL A 231 -12.26 -0.70 7.40
C VAL A 231 -12.52 0.09 6.12
N ASN A 232 -11.79 -0.24 5.07
CA ASN A 232 -11.83 0.49 3.81
C ASN A 232 -12.17 -0.46 2.64
N PHE A 233 -13.34 -0.23 2.03
CA PHE A 233 -13.85 -1.05 0.93
C PHE A 233 -13.17 -0.75 -0.42
N ALA A 234 -12.45 0.36 -0.55
CA ALA A 234 -11.72 0.69 -1.79
C ALA A 234 -10.40 -0.09 -1.89
N THR A 235 -9.80 -0.45 -0.75
CA THR A 235 -8.57 -1.23 -0.61
C THR A 235 -8.78 -2.69 -0.19
N GLU A 236 -10.03 -3.10 0.11
CA GLU A 236 -10.37 -4.42 0.69
C GLU A 236 -9.54 -4.77 1.94
N SER A 237 -9.40 -3.80 2.86
CA SER A 237 -8.55 -3.97 4.04
C SER A 237 -9.13 -3.35 5.32
N ALA A 238 -8.69 -3.87 6.45
CA ALA A 238 -9.08 -3.47 7.80
C ALA A 238 -7.84 -3.26 8.67
N THR A 239 -7.58 -2.03 9.10
CA THR A 239 -6.48 -1.69 10.00
C THR A 239 -6.99 -1.59 11.43
N ILE A 240 -6.41 -2.39 12.33
CA ILE A 240 -6.91 -2.64 13.68
C ILE A 240 -5.79 -2.39 14.70
N LYS A 241 -6.04 -1.51 15.66
CA LYS A 241 -5.22 -1.31 16.87
C LYS A 241 -5.91 -2.02 18.04
N PHE A 242 -5.18 -2.85 18.77
CA PHE A 242 -5.72 -3.74 19.80
C PHE A 242 -4.73 -3.94 20.97
N ASP A 243 -5.23 -4.29 22.16
CA ASP A 243 -4.37 -4.71 23.27
C ASP A 243 -4.00 -6.20 23.09
N SER A 244 -2.72 -6.45 22.86
CA SER A 244 -2.15 -7.78 22.55
C SER A 244 -2.14 -8.76 23.73
N LYS A 245 -2.48 -8.32 24.95
CA LYS A 245 -2.75 -9.20 26.11
C LYS A 245 -4.20 -9.67 26.16
N THR A 246 -5.12 -8.97 25.50
CA THR A 246 -6.57 -9.23 25.59
C THR A 246 -7.14 -9.99 24.40
N ILE A 247 -6.62 -9.75 23.19
CA ILE A 247 -7.10 -10.39 21.96
C ILE A 247 -5.94 -10.68 20.99
N GLY A 248 -5.98 -11.85 20.35
CA GLY A 248 -5.02 -12.26 19.33
C GLY A 248 -5.51 -12.00 17.90
N ILE A 249 -4.57 -11.82 16.97
CA ILE A 249 -4.85 -11.57 15.54
C ILE A 249 -5.78 -12.63 14.93
N ARG A 250 -5.63 -13.90 15.35
CA ARG A 250 -6.51 -15.00 14.94
C ARG A 250 -7.98 -14.76 15.31
N SER A 251 -8.25 -14.25 16.51
CA SER A 251 -9.62 -13.96 16.96
C SER A 251 -10.23 -12.78 16.20
N LEU A 252 -9.41 -11.81 15.76
CA LEU A 252 -9.86 -10.75 14.86
C LEU A 252 -10.29 -11.31 13.49
N VAL A 253 -9.54 -12.27 12.93
CA VAL A 253 -9.93 -13.00 11.71
C VAL A 253 -11.22 -13.79 11.93
N GLU A 254 -11.32 -14.57 13.02
CA GLU A 254 -12.51 -15.37 13.34
C GLU A 254 -13.77 -14.50 13.55
N VAL A 255 -13.63 -13.26 14.04
CA VAL A 255 -14.73 -12.27 14.09
C VAL A 255 -15.19 -11.86 12.68
N VAL A 256 -14.27 -11.58 11.76
CA VAL A 256 -14.63 -11.18 10.38
C VAL A 256 -15.25 -12.35 9.61
N GLU A 257 -14.69 -13.56 9.74
CA GLU A 257 -15.27 -14.81 9.20
C GLU A 257 -16.68 -15.07 9.78
N GLY A 258 -16.91 -14.81 11.07
CA GLY A 258 -18.21 -14.97 11.73
C GLY A 258 -19.32 -14.04 11.22
N ILE A 259 -18.96 -12.88 10.65
CA ILE A 259 -19.89 -11.96 9.96
C ILE A 259 -20.17 -12.45 8.52
N GLY A 260 -19.30 -13.31 8.00
CA GLY A 260 -19.38 -13.89 6.66
C GLY A 260 -18.54 -13.16 5.61
N TYR A 261 -17.37 -12.64 5.98
CA TYR A 261 -16.35 -12.13 5.04
C TYR A 261 -15.02 -12.87 5.26
N ASP A 262 -14.31 -13.19 4.19
CA ASP A 262 -13.03 -13.92 4.30
C ASP A 262 -11.92 -12.94 4.69
N ALA A 263 -11.09 -13.29 5.69
CA ALA A 263 -10.05 -12.41 6.20
C ALA A 263 -8.67 -13.10 6.33
N ALA A 264 -7.61 -12.37 6.01
CA ALA A 264 -6.22 -12.81 6.15
C ALA A 264 -5.33 -11.67 6.65
N VAL A 265 -4.13 -11.99 7.15
CA VAL A 265 -3.16 -10.98 7.61
C VAL A 265 -2.37 -10.43 6.42
N ALA A 266 -2.24 -9.10 6.32
CA ALA A 266 -1.50 -8.45 5.25
C ALA A 266 0.02 -8.58 5.41
N THR A 267 0.64 -9.46 4.63
CA THR A 267 2.10 -9.51 4.42
C THR A 267 2.57 -8.34 3.54
N GLY A 268 3.86 -7.97 3.61
CA GLY A 268 4.40 -6.75 2.97
C GLY A 268 4.25 -6.64 1.45
N ASN A 269 3.94 -7.73 0.74
CA ASN A 269 3.76 -7.73 -0.72
C ASN A 269 2.27 -7.49 -1.11
N ALA A 270 1.51 -6.81 -0.23
CA ALA A 270 0.07 -6.63 -0.34
C ALA A 270 -0.37 -5.96 -1.64
N ILE A 271 0.30 -4.89 -2.08
CA ILE A 271 -0.05 -4.18 -3.33
C ILE A 271 0.03 -5.08 -4.57
N VAL A 272 0.99 -6.01 -4.64
CA VAL A 272 1.10 -6.94 -5.78
C VAL A 272 -0.11 -7.87 -5.82
N GLN A 273 -0.38 -8.58 -4.72
CA GLN A 273 -1.50 -9.53 -4.59
C GLN A 273 -2.88 -8.86 -4.76
N THR A 274 -3.04 -7.65 -4.21
CA THR A 274 -4.26 -6.85 -4.35
C THR A 274 -4.50 -6.46 -5.80
N SER A 275 -3.43 -6.23 -6.58
CA SER A 275 -3.58 -5.84 -7.99
C SER A 275 -4.07 -6.98 -8.89
N ASP A 276 -3.71 -8.23 -8.60
CA ASP A 276 -4.19 -9.40 -9.36
C ASP A 276 -5.62 -9.77 -8.99
N ASN A 277 -5.96 -9.80 -7.69
CA ASN A 277 -7.34 -10.01 -7.23
C ASN A 277 -8.32 -8.99 -7.86
N ARG A 278 -7.88 -7.73 -8.00
CA ARG A 278 -8.69 -6.65 -8.62
C ARG A 278 -8.84 -6.81 -10.14
N GLN A 279 -7.87 -7.42 -10.83
CA GLN A 279 -8.03 -7.81 -12.24
C GLN A 279 -9.06 -8.94 -12.40
N VAL A 280 -9.03 -9.94 -11.50
CA VAL A 280 -10.04 -11.01 -11.45
C VAL A 280 -11.44 -10.43 -11.17
N GLU A 281 -11.58 -9.44 -10.28
CA GLU A 281 -12.88 -8.81 -10.03
C GLU A 281 -13.40 -8.03 -11.26
N ILE A 282 -12.54 -7.28 -11.95
CA ILE A 282 -12.89 -6.58 -13.20
C ILE A 282 -13.33 -7.59 -14.28
N ALA A 283 -12.65 -8.73 -14.40
CA ALA A 283 -13.02 -9.79 -15.33
C ALA A 283 -14.37 -10.43 -14.97
N MET A 284 -14.63 -10.69 -13.68
CA MET A 284 -15.92 -11.19 -13.18
C MET A 284 -17.06 -10.22 -13.48
N TRP A 285 -16.92 -8.93 -13.15
CA TRP A 285 -17.96 -7.93 -13.41
C TRP A 285 -18.24 -7.77 -14.91
N LYS A 286 -17.20 -7.71 -15.76
CA LYS A 286 -17.35 -7.73 -17.22
C LYS A 286 -18.09 -8.98 -17.71
N SER A 287 -17.74 -10.16 -17.22
CA SER A 287 -18.42 -11.42 -17.59
C SER A 287 -19.90 -11.38 -17.20
N LYS A 288 -20.22 -10.97 -15.97
CA LYS A 288 -21.62 -10.81 -15.52
C LYS A 288 -22.37 -9.74 -16.30
N PHE A 289 -21.72 -8.65 -16.74
CA PHE A 289 -22.31 -7.65 -17.62
C PHE A 289 -22.65 -8.23 -19.00
N PHE A 290 -21.71 -8.92 -19.66
CA PHE A 290 -21.96 -9.52 -20.98
C PHE A 290 -23.04 -10.61 -20.92
N ILE A 291 -23.09 -11.40 -19.85
CA ILE A 291 -24.16 -12.39 -19.62
C ILE A 291 -25.51 -11.70 -19.40
N ALA A 292 -25.57 -10.66 -18.54
CA ALA A 292 -26.80 -9.90 -18.32
C ALA A 292 -27.31 -9.24 -19.61
N LEU A 293 -26.41 -8.68 -20.41
CA LEU A 293 -26.70 -8.09 -21.71
C LEU A 293 -27.17 -9.13 -22.74
N LEU A 294 -26.55 -10.32 -22.78
CA LEU A 294 -26.92 -11.41 -23.70
C LEU A 294 -28.36 -11.88 -23.50
N PHE A 295 -28.87 -11.89 -22.27
CA PHE A 295 -30.26 -12.26 -21.97
C PHE A 295 -31.23 -11.07 -22.01
N THR A 296 -30.78 -9.86 -21.61
CA THR A 296 -31.63 -8.65 -21.58
C THR A 296 -31.82 -8.02 -22.97
N PHE A 297 -30.87 -8.14 -23.88
CA PHE A 297 -30.99 -7.60 -25.24
C PHE A 297 -32.11 -8.29 -26.04
N PRO A 298 -32.26 -9.63 -26.06
CA PRO A 298 -33.44 -10.29 -26.64
C PRO A 298 -34.76 -9.90 -25.98
N ILE A 299 -34.82 -9.75 -24.64
CA ILE A 299 -36.00 -9.24 -23.93
C ILE A 299 -36.42 -7.87 -24.49
N MET A 300 -35.46 -6.94 -24.56
CA MET A 300 -35.69 -5.61 -25.14
C MET A 300 -36.16 -5.70 -26.60
N LEU A 301 -35.52 -6.55 -27.41
CA LEU A 301 -35.85 -6.75 -28.82
C LEU A 301 -37.29 -7.26 -29.03
N MET A 302 -37.74 -8.19 -28.18
CA MET A 302 -39.12 -8.67 -28.23
C MET A 302 -40.12 -7.56 -27.92
N MET A 303 -39.89 -6.84 -26.82
CA MET A 303 -40.84 -5.85 -26.30
C MET A 303 -40.87 -4.55 -27.12
N THR A 304 -39.76 -4.13 -27.76
CA THR A 304 -39.71 -2.86 -28.51
C THR A 304 -39.83 -3.02 -30.03
N LEU A 305 -39.47 -4.16 -30.62
CA LEU A 305 -39.52 -4.37 -32.07
C LEU A 305 -40.50 -5.47 -32.49
N PHE A 306 -40.51 -6.63 -31.82
CA PHE A 306 -41.35 -7.74 -32.29
C PHE A 306 -42.84 -7.59 -31.96
N ASP A 307 -43.21 -7.00 -30.83
CA ASP A 307 -44.62 -6.69 -30.54
C ASP A 307 -45.19 -5.55 -31.43
N ASN A 308 -44.30 -4.76 -32.05
CA ASN A 308 -44.65 -3.76 -33.09
C ASN A 308 -44.81 -4.36 -34.50
N ILE A 309 -44.45 -5.63 -34.73
CA ILE A 309 -44.63 -6.31 -36.03
C ILE A 309 -45.85 -7.23 -35.93
N PRO A 310 -46.99 -6.92 -36.58
CA PRO A 310 -48.29 -7.53 -36.26
C PRO A 310 -48.35 -9.05 -36.47
N GLU A 311 -47.60 -9.61 -37.42
CA GLU A 311 -47.52 -11.07 -37.62
C GLU A 311 -46.73 -11.77 -36.50
N ILE A 312 -45.63 -11.17 -36.05
CA ILE A 312 -44.78 -11.73 -34.98
C ILE A 312 -45.48 -11.56 -33.62
N ALA A 313 -46.08 -10.40 -33.37
CA ALA A 313 -46.92 -10.13 -32.20
C ALA A 313 -48.09 -11.14 -32.10
N ARG A 314 -48.76 -11.45 -33.21
CA ARG A 314 -49.84 -12.45 -33.24
C ARG A 314 -49.31 -13.84 -32.89
N GLY A 315 -48.11 -14.21 -33.36
CA GLY A 315 -47.42 -15.45 -32.97
C GLY A 315 -47.07 -15.50 -31.48
N LEU A 316 -46.44 -14.44 -30.95
CA LEU A 316 -46.04 -14.31 -29.55
C LEU A 316 -47.22 -14.35 -28.56
N ARG A 317 -48.37 -13.86 -29.00
CA ARG A 317 -49.62 -13.84 -28.22
C ARG A 317 -50.44 -15.13 -28.37
N THR A 318 -49.99 -16.13 -29.14
CA THR A 318 -50.61 -17.47 -29.13
C THR A 318 -50.37 -18.18 -27.79
N PRO A 319 -51.31 -19.03 -27.34
CA PRO A 319 -51.14 -19.80 -26.12
C PRO A 319 -50.06 -20.87 -26.26
N VAL A 320 -49.29 -21.08 -25.18
CA VAL A 320 -48.30 -22.16 -25.10
C VAL A 320 -49.02 -23.52 -25.16
N VAL A 321 -48.44 -24.48 -25.88
CA VAL A 321 -49.04 -25.79 -26.20
C VAL A 321 -49.61 -26.47 -24.96
N GLY A 322 -50.94 -26.52 -24.85
CA GLY A 322 -51.68 -27.21 -23.79
C GLY A 322 -51.92 -26.42 -22.50
N ILE A 323 -51.49 -25.15 -22.39
CA ILE A 323 -51.67 -24.33 -21.18
C ILE A 323 -52.59 -23.12 -21.47
N PRO A 324 -53.88 -23.16 -21.08
CA PRO A 324 -54.77 -22.00 -21.16
C PRO A 324 -54.21 -20.79 -20.40
N GLY A 325 -54.39 -19.59 -20.96
CA GLY A 325 -53.98 -18.32 -20.36
C GLY A 325 -52.48 -17.96 -20.45
N SER A 326 -51.57 -18.89 -20.75
CA SER A 326 -50.12 -18.60 -20.87
C SER A 326 -49.71 -18.31 -22.31
N SER A 327 -49.05 -17.17 -22.56
CA SER A 327 -48.57 -16.76 -23.89
C SER A 327 -47.08 -17.11 -24.10
N TRP A 328 -46.68 -17.32 -25.35
CA TRP A 328 -45.26 -17.50 -25.69
C TRP A 328 -44.40 -16.29 -25.31
N ASN A 329 -44.93 -15.08 -25.46
CA ASN A 329 -44.28 -13.85 -25.00
C ASN A 329 -43.89 -13.94 -23.52
N ASN A 330 -44.84 -14.24 -22.64
CA ASN A 330 -44.59 -14.25 -21.20
C ASN A 330 -43.63 -15.37 -20.80
N LEU A 331 -43.80 -16.57 -21.37
CA LEU A 331 -42.91 -17.71 -21.09
C LEU A 331 -41.46 -17.44 -21.53
N ILE A 332 -41.24 -16.83 -22.70
CA ILE A 332 -39.90 -16.47 -23.18
C ILE A 332 -39.28 -15.38 -22.30
N LEU A 333 -40.05 -14.35 -21.91
CA LEU A 333 -39.57 -13.29 -21.02
C LEU A 333 -39.24 -13.81 -19.61
N PHE A 334 -40.02 -14.73 -19.06
CA PHE A 334 -39.70 -15.43 -17.82
C PHE A 334 -38.39 -16.23 -17.94
N LEU A 335 -38.25 -17.06 -18.98
CA LEU A 335 -37.07 -17.89 -19.21
C LEU A 335 -35.78 -17.08 -19.42
N LEU A 336 -35.85 -15.95 -20.13
CA LEU A 336 -34.71 -15.06 -20.36
C LEU A 336 -34.37 -14.20 -19.13
N SER A 337 -35.36 -13.78 -18.34
CA SER A 337 -35.12 -12.93 -17.16
C SER A 337 -34.60 -13.73 -15.96
N THR A 338 -34.95 -15.01 -15.84
CA THR A 338 -34.55 -15.90 -14.74
C THR A 338 -33.01 -15.97 -14.55
N PRO A 339 -32.17 -16.20 -15.59
CA PRO A 339 -30.71 -16.11 -15.46
C PRO A 339 -30.20 -14.75 -14.99
N VAL A 340 -30.80 -13.65 -15.47
CA VAL A 340 -30.40 -12.29 -15.08
C VAL A 340 -30.70 -12.05 -13.60
N GLN A 341 -31.88 -12.49 -13.13
CA GLN A 341 -32.28 -12.43 -11.73
C GLN A 341 -31.32 -13.23 -10.83
N PHE A 342 -31.20 -14.54 -11.04
CA PHE A 342 -30.56 -15.40 -10.04
C PHE A 342 -29.05 -15.57 -10.19
N TYR A 343 -28.46 -15.39 -11.39
CA TYR A 343 -27.01 -15.51 -11.60
C TYR A 343 -26.29 -14.15 -11.63
N CYS A 344 -26.82 -13.18 -12.38
CA CYS A 344 -26.19 -11.86 -12.49
C CYS A 344 -26.36 -11.06 -11.18
N ALA A 345 -27.58 -10.98 -10.62
CA ALA A 345 -27.82 -10.28 -9.36
C ALA A 345 -27.55 -11.11 -8.07
N GLN A 346 -27.11 -12.37 -8.19
CA GLN A 346 -26.78 -13.27 -7.07
C GLN A 346 -26.00 -12.59 -5.93
N ARG A 347 -24.99 -11.80 -6.28
CA ARG A 347 -24.10 -11.11 -5.34
C ARG A 347 -24.87 -10.06 -4.52
N PHE A 348 -25.74 -9.27 -5.16
CA PHE A 348 -26.59 -8.30 -4.47
C PHE A 348 -27.60 -8.97 -3.54
N HIS A 349 -28.19 -10.11 -3.93
CA HIS A 349 -29.13 -10.84 -3.07
C HIS A 349 -28.46 -11.42 -1.81
N VAL A 350 -27.27 -12.02 -1.95
CA VAL A 350 -26.48 -12.52 -0.80
C VAL A 350 -26.07 -11.37 0.14
N GLU A 351 -25.67 -10.22 -0.42
CA GLU A 351 -25.28 -9.04 0.37
C GLU A 351 -26.45 -8.34 1.03
N ALA A 352 -27.61 -8.28 0.37
CA ALA A 352 -28.86 -7.80 0.98
C ALA A 352 -29.23 -8.64 2.21
N TRP A 353 -29.10 -9.96 2.11
CA TRP A 353 -29.37 -10.88 3.22
C TRP A 353 -28.37 -10.73 4.37
N LYS A 354 -27.06 -10.65 4.07
CA LYS A 354 -26.02 -10.35 5.09
C LYS A 354 -26.26 -9.00 5.77
N GLY A 355 -26.51 -7.94 5.00
CA GLY A 355 -26.79 -6.60 5.52
C GLY A 355 -28.04 -6.56 6.40
N PHE A 356 -29.13 -7.18 5.97
CA PHE A 356 -30.37 -7.31 6.75
C PHE A 356 -30.14 -8.03 8.09
N LYS A 357 -29.46 -9.20 8.07
CA LYS A 357 -29.09 -9.93 9.30
C LYS A 357 -28.25 -9.07 10.26
N ASN A 358 -27.34 -8.27 9.71
CA ASN A 358 -26.42 -7.43 10.47
C ASN A 358 -26.97 -6.02 10.79
N ARG A 359 -28.27 -5.76 10.52
CA ARG A 359 -28.95 -4.46 10.69
C ARG A 359 -28.35 -3.29 9.90
N ALA A 360 -27.57 -3.57 8.84
CA ALA A 360 -26.94 -2.59 7.95
C ALA A 360 -27.61 -2.62 6.57
N LEU A 361 -28.64 -1.78 6.39
CA LEU A 361 -29.34 -1.64 5.10
C LEU A 361 -28.50 -0.80 4.13
N GLY A 362 -28.03 -1.40 3.04
CA GLY A 362 -27.15 -0.77 2.04
C GLY A 362 -27.68 -0.85 0.61
N MET A 363 -26.85 -0.41 -0.36
CA MET A 363 -27.16 -0.45 -1.80
C MET A 363 -27.76 -1.79 -2.25
N SER A 364 -27.11 -2.91 -1.91
CA SER A 364 -27.52 -4.25 -2.34
C SER A 364 -28.93 -4.60 -1.85
N PHE A 365 -29.40 -4.04 -0.71
CA PHE A 365 -30.77 -4.21 -0.22
C PHE A 365 -31.80 -3.49 -1.10
N LEU A 366 -31.60 -2.21 -1.42
CA LEU A 366 -32.50 -1.45 -2.31
C LEU A 366 -32.62 -2.11 -3.69
N VAL A 367 -31.48 -2.51 -4.26
CA VAL A 367 -31.40 -3.21 -5.55
C VAL A 367 -32.13 -4.55 -5.48
N SER A 368 -31.79 -5.40 -4.50
CA SER A 368 -32.40 -6.71 -4.30
C SER A 368 -33.92 -6.62 -4.07
N MET A 369 -34.39 -5.58 -3.37
CA MET A 369 -35.81 -5.39 -3.11
C MET A 369 -36.55 -4.96 -4.39
N GLY A 370 -36.04 -3.96 -5.13
CA GLY A 370 -36.65 -3.47 -6.36
C GLY A 370 -36.72 -4.52 -7.47
N THR A 371 -35.64 -5.28 -7.69
CA THR A 371 -35.61 -6.32 -8.74
C THR A 371 -36.49 -7.52 -8.38
N ASN A 372 -36.47 -7.97 -7.12
CA ASN A 372 -37.37 -9.04 -6.68
C ASN A 372 -38.84 -8.59 -6.74
N ALA A 373 -39.16 -7.35 -6.36
CA ALA A 373 -40.53 -6.82 -6.45
C ALA A 373 -41.07 -6.86 -7.88
N ALA A 374 -40.28 -6.43 -8.87
CA ALA A 374 -40.65 -6.53 -10.28
C ALA A 374 -40.77 -7.99 -10.76
N TYR A 375 -39.74 -8.81 -10.52
CA TYR A 375 -39.67 -10.19 -11.01
C TYR A 375 -40.78 -11.08 -10.42
N PHE A 376 -41.01 -11.05 -9.10
CA PHE A 376 -42.04 -11.86 -8.47
C PHE A 376 -43.46 -11.37 -8.77
N TYR A 377 -43.67 -10.08 -9.05
CA TYR A 377 -44.95 -9.59 -9.55
C TYR A 377 -45.21 -10.07 -11.00
N GLY A 378 -44.18 -10.11 -11.85
CA GLY A 378 -44.26 -10.75 -13.18
C GLY A 378 -44.71 -12.21 -13.07
N LEU A 379 -44.02 -13.00 -12.24
CA LEU A 379 -44.36 -14.40 -11.99
C LEU A 379 -45.77 -14.59 -11.39
N PHE A 380 -46.19 -13.71 -10.48
CA PHE A 380 -47.55 -13.69 -9.95
C PHE A 380 -48.59 -13.39 -11.05
N SER A 381 -48.29 -12.50 -11.99
CA SER A 381 -49.17 -12.20 -13.12
C SER A 381 -49.34 -13.41 -14.04
N ASP A 382 -48.28 -14.16 -14.34
CA ASP A 382 -48.36 -15.36 -15.18
C ASP A 382 -49.12 -16.50 -14.49
N LEU A 383 -48.85 -16.74 -13.20
CA LEU A 383 -49.61 -17.71 -12.40
C LEU A 383 -51.10 -17.35 -12.32
N ARG A 384 -51.43 -16.05 -12.24
CA ARG A 384 -52.81 -15.56 -12.32
C ARG A 384 -53.43 -15.80 -13.70
N CYS A 385 -52.71 -15.54 -14.80
CA CYS A 385 -53.20 -15.79 -16.16
C CYS A 385 -53.50 -17.28 -16.39
N ILE A 386 -52.64 -18.17 -15.91
CA ILE A 386 -52.85 -19.63 -15.97
C ILE A 386 -54.07 -20.05 -15.13
N TRP A 387 -54.25 -19.48 -13.92
CA TRP A 387 -55.35 -19.82 -13.03
C TRP A 387 -56.71 -19.30 -13.52
N LEU A 388 -56.76 -18.08 -14.07
CA LEU A 388 -57.96 -17.47 -14.66
C LEU A 388 -58.23 -17.87 -16.12
N GLN A 389 -57.26 -18.54 -16.76
CA GLN A 389 -57.24 -18.87 -18.19
C GLN A 389 -57.32 -17.67 -19.16
N ASP A 390 -57.09 -16.45 -18.65
CA ASP A 390 -57.14 -15.20 -19.40
C ASP A 390 -55.75 -14.53 -19.43
N ALA A 391 -55.19 -14.39 -20.63
CA ALA A 391 -53.88 -13.77 -20.87
C ALA A 391 -53.88 -12.24 -20.64
N SER A 392 -55.05 -11.60 -20.54
CA SER A 392 -55.22 -10.14 -20.41
C SER A 392 -54.70 -9.57 -19.09
N PHE A 393 -54.36 -10.42 -18.11
CA PHE A 393 -53.82 -10.02 -16.80
C PHE A 393 -52.29 -10.06 -16.70
N GLY A 394 -51.59 -10.42 -17.77
CA GLY A 394 -50.13 -10.57 -17.78
C GLY A 394 -49.38 -9.24 -17.70
N ALA A 395 -48.26 -9.20 -16.98
CA ALA A 395 -47.42 -8.02 -16.80
C ALA A 395 -45.98 -8.23 -17.33
N PRO A 396 -45.79 -8.51 -18.63
CA PRO A 396 -44.48 -8.84 -19.22
C PRO A 396 -43.41 -7.76 -18.99
N ASP A 397 -43.81 -6.49 -18.97
CA ASP A 397 -42.98 -5.31 -18.71
C ASP A 397 -42.17 -5.42 -17.40
N MET A 398 -42.64 -6.23 -16.43
CA MET A 398 -42.03 -6.38 -15.11
C MET A 398 -40.78 -7.27 -15.15
N TYR A 399 -40.74 -8.26 -16.05
CA TYR A 399 -39.53 -9.01 -16.35
C TYR A 399 -38.49 -8.12 -17.05
N MET A 400 -38.92 -7.37 -18.06
CA MET A 400 -38.06 -6.39 -18.75
C MET A 400 -37.50 -5.35 -17.76
N THR A 401 -38.35 -4.85 -16.85
CA THR A 401 -37.96 -3.93 -15.78
C THR A 401 -36.86 -4.53 -14.91
N SER A 402 -37.03 -5.76 -14.39
CA SER A 402 -36.02 -6.37 -13.53
C SER A 402 -34.69 -6.61 -14.27
N SER A 403 -34.75 -7.20 -15.46
CA SER A 403 -33.54 -7.53 -16.23
C SER A 403 -32.78 -6.28 -16.71
N MET A 404 -33.47 -5.21 -17.12
CA MET A 404 -32.83 -3.94 -17.44
C MET A 404 -32.20 -3.28 -16.20
N LEU A 405 -32.90 -3.25 -15.07
CA LEU A 405 -32.37 -2.70 -13.82
C LEU A 405 -31.07 -3.40 -13.42
N ILE A 406 -31.06 -4.74 -13.39
CA ILE A 406 -29.87 -5.53 -13.09
C ILE A 406 -28.75 -5.21 -14.10
N THR A 407 -29.05 -5.15 -15.39
CA THR A 407 -28.04 -4.89 -16.44
C THR A 407 -27.41 -3.50 -16.31
N PHE A 408 -28.19 -2.45 -16.04
CA PHE A 408 -27.65 -1.09 -15.82
C PHE A 408 -26.84 -0.99 -14.51
N ILE A 409 -27.25 -1.68 -13.45
CA ILE A 409 -26.54 -1.69 -12.16
C ILE A 409 -25.21 -2.47 -12.28
N VAL A 410 -25.21 -3.60 -12.99
CA VAL A 410 -23.99 -4.39 -13.29
C VAL A 410 -23.07 -3.62 -14.24
N LEU A 411 -23.60 -2.86 -15.20
CA LEU A 411 -22.81 -1.91 -16.01
C LEU A 411 -22.16 -0.84 -15.13
N GLY A 412 -22.92 -0.19 -14.25
CA GLY A 412 -22.42 0.79 -13.29
C GLY A 412 -21.29 0.24 -12.42
N LYS A 413 -21.46 -0.96 -11.85
CA LYS A 413 -20.41 -1.66 -11.08
C LYS A 413 -19.20 -2.06 -11.92
N THR A 414 -19.39 -2.40 -13.20
CA THR A 414 -18.29 -2.69 -14.13
C THR A 414 -17.47 -1.43 -14.44
N LEU A 415 -18.13 -0.28 -14.67
CA LEU A 415 -17.47 1.01 -14.88
C LEU A 415 -16.75 1.49 -13.60
N GLU A 416 -17.38 1.31 -12.43
CA GLU A 416 -16.76 1.55 -11.11
C GLU A 416 -15.48 0.72 -10.92
N ALA A 417 -15.53 -0.59 -11.19
CA ALA A 417 -14.36 -1.47 -11.06
C ALA A 417 -13.24 -1.09 -12.03
N ILE A 418 -13.56 -0.73 -13.28
CA ILE A 418 -12.58 -0.27 -14.27
C ILE A 418 -11.94 1.07 -13.85
N ALA A 419 -12.73 2.01 -13.32
CA ALA A 419 -12.20 3.28 -12.80
C ALA A 419 -11.27 3.06 -11.59
N LYS A 420 -11.69 2.24 -10.61
CA LYS A 420 -10.89 1.80 -9.45
C LYS A 420 -9.65 0.96 -9.79
N GLY A 421 -9.55 0.44 -11.01
CA GLY A 421 -8.34 -0.21 -11.52
C GLY A 421 -7.28 0.82 -11.92
N ARG A 422 -7.71 1.87 -12.63
CA ARG A 422 -6.84 2.94 -13.16
C ARG A 422 -6.29 3.91 -12.12
N THR A 423 -6.71 3.85 -10.85
CA THR A 423 -6.20 4.73 -9.80
C THR A 423 -4.79 4.31 -9.33
N ASN A 424 -4.49 3.01 -9.28
CA ASN A 424 -3.22 2.48 -8.77
C ASN A 424 -2.04 2.53 -9.76
N ASP A 425 -2.23 2.99 -11.00
CA ASP A 425 -1.14 3.13 -11.98
C ASP A 425 -0.03 4.09 -11.52
N ALA A 426 -0.34 5.01 -10.59
CA ALA A 426 0.65 5.89 -9.97
C ALA A 426 1.61 5.12 -9.03
N LEU A 427 1.06 4.23 -8.19
CA LEU A 427 1.85 3.40 -7.26
C LEU A 427 2.62 2.30 -7.99
N ARG A 428 2.04 1.68 -9.04
CA ARG A 428 2.72 0.62 -9.81
C ARG A 428 4.08 1.08 -10.36
N LYS A 429 4.16 2.32 -10.86
CA LYS A 429 5.43 2.91 -11.32
C LYS A 429 6.52 2.98 -10.25
N LEU A 430 6.16 3.15 -8.98
CA LEU A 430 7.13 3.15 -7.88
C LEU A 430 7.62 1.73 -7.54
N PHE A 431 6.77 0.72 -7.71
CA PHE A 431 7.16 -0.69 -7.53
C PHE A 431 8.01 -1.22 -8.69
N ASP A 432 7.73 -0.82 -9.93
CA ASP A 432 8.51 -1.26 -11.11
C ASP A 432 9.98 -0.79 -11.09
N LEU A 433 10.32 0.20 -10.24
CA LEU A 433 11.69 0.67 -9.99
C LEU A 433 12.48 -0.19 -8.99
N GLN A 434 11.85 -1.11 -8.25
CA GLN A 434 12.56 -1.96 -7.29
C GLN A 434 13.41 -3.03 -8.00
N ALA A 435 14.69 -3.11 -7.63
CA ALA A 435 15.59 -4.13 -8.14
C ALA A 435 15.19 -5.51 -7.60
N LYS A 436 14.86 -6.44 -8.49
CA LYS A 436 14.43 -7.81 -8.14
C LYS A 436 15.60 -8.72 -7.73
N VAL A 437 16.81 -8.33 -8.11
CA VAL A 437 18.07 -9.02 -7.81
C VAL A 437 19.17 -8.02 -7.42
N ALA A 438 20.13 -8.47 -6.63
CA ALA A 438 21.31 -7.72 -6.21
C ALA A 438 22.58 -8.55 -6.45
N THR A 439 23.70 -7.89 -6.74
CA THR A 439 25.02 -8.53 -6.83
C THR A 439 25.70 -8.43 -5.46
N LEU A 440 25.62 -9.50 -4.69
CA LEU A 440 26.28 -9.66 -3.39
C LEU A 440 27.76 -10.00 -3.59
N ILE A 441 28.62 -9.36 -2.82
CA ILE A 441 30.05 -9.69 -2.73
C ILE A 441 30.27 -10.57 -1.51
N VAL A 442 30.77 -11.79 -1.73
CA VAL A 442 31.10 -12.74 -0.67
C VAL A 442 32.62 -12.81 -0.51
N PRO A 443 33.18 -12.45 0.67
CA PRO A 443 34.60 -12.65 0.94
C PRO A 443 34.88 -14.14 1.20
N ASN A 444 35.77 -14.73 0.41
CA ASN A 444 36.27 -16.09 0.61
C ASN A 444 37.37 -16.12 1.69
N ALA A 445 37.60 -17.30 2.26
CA ALA A 445 38.61 -17.52 3.30
C ALA A 445 40.04 -17.15 2.86
N ASP A 446 40.32 -17.24 1.55
CA ASP A 446 41.62 -16.90 0.95
C ASP A 446 41.81 -15.40 0.68
N GLY A 447 40.86 -14.54 1.09
CA GLY A 447 40.90 -13.09 0.88
C GLY A 447 40.45 -12.62 -0.50
N THR A 448 40.04 -13.53 -1.38
CA THR A 448 39.38 -13.20 -2.66
C THR A 448 37.90 -12.86 -2.46
N THR A 449 37.31 -12.14 -3.41
CA THR A 449 35.89 -11.73 -3.36
C THR A 449 35.13 -12.29 -4.54
N ASP A 450 34.14 -13.15 -4.28
CA ASP A 450 33.25 -13.72 -5.31
C ASP A 450 31.98 -12.89 -5.47
N GLU A 451 31.51 -12.76 -6.71
CA GLU A 451 30.27 -12.06 -7.05
C GLU A 451 29.11 -13.03 -7.21
N LYS A 452 28.05 -12.87 -6.42
CA LYS A 452 26.87 -13.74 -6.44
C LYS A 452 25.59 -12.93 -6.64
N VAL A 453 24.88 -13.19 -7.72
CA VAL A 453 23.54 -12.61 -7.93
C VAL A 453 22.54 -13.33 -7.02
N VAL A 454 21.84 -12.57 -6.18
CA VAL A 454 20.82 -13.05 -5.24
C VAL A 454 19.50 -12.31 -5.47
N ALA A 455 18.37 -12.93 -5.09
CA ALA A 455 17.09 -12.22 -5.03
C ALA A 455 17.10 -11.19 -3.90
N ILE A 456 16.40 -10.06 -4.08
CA ILE A 456 16.39 -8.97 -3.08
C ILE A 456 15.89 -9.41 -1.70
N ASP A 457 14.93 -10.35 -1.65
CA ASP A 457 14.40 -10.93 -0.40
C ASP A 457 15.42 -11.72 0.44
N LEU A 458 16.62 -11.98 -0.11
CA LEU A 458 17.70 -12.72 0.56
C LEU A 458 18.83 -11.82 1.08
N VAL A 459 18.80 -10.52 0.76
CA VAL A 459 19.80 -9.54 1.19
C VAL A 459 19.59 -9.18 2.66
N GLN A 460 20.68 -9.03 3.41
CA GLN A 460 20.69 -8.77 4.85
C GLN A 460 21.40 -7.45 5.18
N ARG A 461 21.10 -6.87 6.35
CA ARG A 461 21.82 -5.69 6.85
C ARG A 461 23.29 -6.08 7.11
N GLY A 462 24.22 -5.26 6.62
CA GLY A 462 25.66 -5.51 6.68
C GLY A 462 26.26 -6.15 5.42
N ASP A 463 25.44 -6.70 4.52
CA ASP A 463 25.89 -7.22 3.22
C ASP A 463 26.61 -6.12 2.40
N VAL A 464 27.59 -6.52 1.60
CA VAL A 464 28.28 -5.63 0.65
C VAL A 464 27.78 -5.92 -0.76
N LEU A 465 27.14 -4.94 -1.39
CA LEU A 465 26.57 -5.04 -2.73
C LEU A 465 27.36 -4.20 -3.72
N LYS A 466 27.52 -4.71 -4.95
CA LYS A 466 28.18 -4.04 -6.07
C LYS A 466 27.15 -3.38 -6.97
N VAL A 467 27.20 -2.04 -7.09
CA VAL A 467 26.31 -1.27 -7.96
C VAL A 467 27.08 -0.80 -9.20
N VAL A 468 26.75 -1.40 -10.35
CA VAL A 468 27.35 -1.06 -11.65
C VAL A 468 26.66 0.14 -12.29
N ARG A 469 27.34 0.77 -13.26
CA ARG A 469 26.76 1.82 -14.11
C ARG A 469 25.51 1.31 -14.85
N GLY A 470 24.44 2.10 -14.84
CA GLY A 470 23.12 1.74 -15.38
C GLY A 470 22.30 0.81 -14.48
N GLY A 471 22.84 0.37 -13.33
CA GLY A 471 22.12 -0.42 -12.34
C GLY A 471 21.24 0.43 -11.43
N CYS A 472 20.10 -0.11 -11.00
CA CYS A 472 19.36 0.43 -9.87
C CYS A 472 20.05 0.00 -8.55
N VAL A 473 20.06 0.89 -7.57
CA VAL A 473 20.49 0.59 -6.20
C VAL A 473 19.46 -0.36 -5.57
N PRO A 474 19.84 -1.54 -5.08
CA PRO A 474 18.87 -2.57 -4.71
C PRO A 474 18.25 -2.41 -3.31
N ALA A 475 18.97 -1.81 -2.37
CA ALA A 475 18.60 -1.64 -0.98
C ALA A 475 19.19 -0.32 -0.44
N ASP A 476 18.85 0.09 0.78
CA ASP A 476 19.44 1.30 1.38
C ASP A 476 20.81 0.98 1.97
N GLY A 477 21.77 1.90 1.88
CA GLY A 477 23.11 1.66 2.41
C GLY A 477 24.06 2.86 2.37
N ILE A 478 25.31 2.60 2.74
CA ILE A 478 26.43 3.56 2.75
C ILE A 478 27.49 3.08 1.75
N ILE A 479 28.03 3.96 0.93
CA ILE A 479 29.14 3.61 0.02
C ILE A 479 30.40 3.32 0.83
N THR A 480 30.99 2.13 0.66
CA THR A 480 32.23 1.73 1.32
C THR A 480 33.46 1.87 0.43
N GLN A 481 33.30 1.78 -0.90
CA GLN A 481 34.39 1.90 -1.86
C GLN A 481 33.88 2.45 -3.21
N GLY A 482 34.68 3.29 -3.86
CA GLY A 482 34.36 3.89 -5.15
C GLY A 482 33.56 5.19 -5.06
N GLU A 483 33.08 5.67 -6.20
CA GLU A 483 32.20 6.83 -6.31
C GLU A 483 31.17 6.63 -7.43
N GLY A 484 30.05 7.34 -7.34
CA GLY A 484 28.96 7.23 -8.32
C GLY A 484 28.20 8.55 -8.51
N ARG A 485 27.46 8.65 -9.61
CA ARG A 485 26.46 9.69 -9.85
C ARG A 485 25.09 9.04 -9.94
N LEU A 486 24.23 9.36 -8.97
CA LEU A 486 22.92 8.75 -8.84
C LEU A 486 21.81 9.70 -9.28
N ASP A 487 20.87 9.13 -10.03
CA ASP A 487 19.56 9.70 -10.27
C ASP A 487 18.66 9.38 -9.07
N GLU A 488 18.45 10.39 -8.23
CA GLU A 488 17.53 10.32 -7.11
C GLU A 488 16.17 10.96 -7.45
N SER A 489 15.97 11.43 -8.70
CA SER A 489 14.82 12.26 -9.10
C SER A 489 13.45 11.63 -8.88
N MET A 490 13.35 10.29 -8.87
CA MET A 490 12.10 9.56 -8.58
C MET A 490 11.71 9.58 -7.08
N LEU A 491 12.65 9.93 -6.18
CA LEU A 491 12.43 10.01 -4.73
C LEU A 491 12.55 11.46 -4.23
N THR A 492 13.60 12.18 -4.63
CA THR A 492 13.91 13.56 -4.19
C THR A 492 13.34 14.62 -5.12
N GLY A 493 12.85 14.25 -6.31
CA GLY A 493 12.41 15.20 -7.34
C GLY A 493 13.54 15.98 -8.03
N GLU A 494 14.79 15.86 -7.60
CA GLU A 494 15.91 16.63 -8.16
C GLU A 494 16.36 16.07 -9.51
N SER A 495 16.12 16.81 -10.59
CA SER A 495 16.44 16.38 -11.96
C SER A 495 17.94 16.44 -12.33
N ARG A 496 18.83 16.60 -11.35
CA ARG A 496 20.29 16.67 -11.54
C ARG A 496 20.96 15.50 -10.82
N PRO A 497 21.82 14.70 -11.48
CA PRO A 497 22.49 13.57 -10.85
C PRO A 497 23.38 14.01 -9.68
N ILE A 498 23.14 13.45 -8.51
CA ILE A 498 23.89 13.76 -7.29
C ILE A 498 25.15 12.88 -7.28
N LYS A 499 26.33 13.49 -7.11
CA LYS A 499 27.56 12.71 -6.90
C LYS A 499 27.59 12.24 -5.44
N LYS A 500 27.85 10.94 -5.25
CA LYS A 500 28.09 10.29 -3.96
C LYS A 500 29.48 9.65 -3.94
N SER A 501 30.10 9.69 -2.78
CA SER A 501 31.46 9.26 -2.45
C SER A 501 31.44 8.22 -1.32
N VAL A 502 32.60 7.70 -0.91
CA VAL A 502 32.72 6.87 0.29
C VAL A 502 32.13 7.61 1.51
N ASP A 503 31.46 6.84 2.38
CA ASP A 503 30.69 7.26 3.55
C ASP A 503 29.38 8.04 3.26
N ASP A 504 29.04 8.32 2.00
CA ASP A 504 27.72 8.87 1.65
C ASP A 504 26.60 7.80 1.66
N ASN A 505 25.40 8.20 2.08
CA ASN A 505 24.18 7.39 2.01
C ASN A 505 23.63 7.28 0.57
N VAL A 506 23.14 6.10 0.22
CA VAL A 506 22.41 5.79 -1.02
C VAL A 506 21.09 5.09 -0.72
N MET A 507 20.03 5.48 -1.44
CA MET A 507 18.67 4.95 -1.29
C MET A 507 18.37 3.87 -2.34
N GLY A 508 17.63 2.84 -1.96
CA GLY A 508 17.11 1.82 -2.87
C GLY A 508 16.19 2.41 -3.95
N ALA A 509 16.16 1.77 -5.11
CA ALA A 509 15.46 2.19 -6.33
C ALA A 509 15.92 3.51 -6.98
N THR A 510 17.01 4.14 -6.48
CA THR A 510 17.75 5.17 -7.25
C THR A 510 18.56 4.52 -8.38
N MET A 511 18.87 5.25 -9.45
CA MET A 511 19.60 4.70 -10.61
C MET A 511 21.02 5.25 -10.68
N ASN A 512 22.03 4.38 -10.72
CA ASN A 512 23.42 4.79 -10.91
C ASN A 512 23.68 5.13 -12.39
N ILE A 513 23.84 6.41 -12.73
CA ILE A 513 24.08 6.89 -14.10
C ILE A 513 25.53 6.66 -14.55
N ASP A 514 26.49 6.82 -13.63
CA ASP A 514 27.92 6.82 -13.93
C ASP A 514 28.76 6.47 -12.69
N GLY A 515 29.90 5.81 -12.91
CA GLY A 515 30.74 5.26 -11.84
C GLY A 515 30.40 3.82 -11.42
N LEU A 516 31.24 3.27 -10.55
CA LEU A 516 31.14 1.93 -9.97
C LEU A 516 31.45 2.07 -8.47
N PHE A 517 30.55 1.57 -7.64
CA PHE A 517 30.75 1.61 -6.19
C PHE A 517 30.26 0.33 -5.51
N TYR A 518 30.82 0.08 -4.33
CA TYR A 518 30.39 -0.95 -3.39
C TYR A 518 29.72 -0.26 -2.21
N MET A 519 28.61 -0.82 -1.75
CA MET A 519 27.82 -0.28 -0.65
C MET A 519 27.58 -1.33 0.42
N ARG A 520 27.63 -0.92 1.69
CA ARG A 520 27.16 -1.74 2.82
C ARG A 520 25.69 -1.44 3.08
N VAL A 521 24.87 -2.48 3.08
CA VAL A 521 23.42 -2.40 3.29
C VAL A 521 23.09 -2.00 4.74
N THR A 522 22.27 -0.97 4.92
CA THR A 522 21.79 -0.49 6.22
C THR A 522 20.32 -0.85 6.48
N GLY A 523 19.49 -0.86 5.43
CA GLY A 523 18.07 -1.18 5.47
C GLY A 523 17.65 -2.15 4.36
N VAL A 524 16.76 -3.10 4.67
CA VAL A 524 16.28 -4.15 3.75
C VAL A 524 14.77 -4.34 3.85
N GLY A 525 14.15 -4.84 2.79
CA GLY A 525 12.73 -5.20 2.79
C GLY A 525 11.81 -4.04 3.17
N ARG A 526 11.22 -4.10 4.36
CA ARG A 526 10.32 -3.05 4.90
C ARG A 526 11.04 -1.80 5.40
N ASP A 527 12.33 -1.88 5.67
CA ASP A 527 13.07 -0.81 6.35
C ASP A 527 13.60 0.26 5.37
N THR A 528 13.62 -0.04 4.06
CA THR A 528 14.12 0.89 3.02
C THR A 528 13.20 2.10 2.83
N ALA A 529 13.77 3.25 2.47
CA ALA A 529 13.05 4.49 2.24
C ALA A 529 11.85 4.32 1.30
N LEU A 530 12.02 3.63 0.17
CA LEU A 530 10.90 3.35 -0.74
C LEU A 530 9.80 2.48 -0.11
N SER A 531 10.15 1.48 0.71
CA SER A 531 9.16 0.68 1.43
C SER A 531 8.46 1.46 2.54
N GLN A 532 9.13 2.41 3.18
CA GLN A 532 8.52 3.37 4.10
C GLN A 532 7.53 4.29 3.36
N ILE A 533 7.94 4.89 2.24
CA ILE A 533 7.07 5.73 1.37
C ILE A 533 5.82 4.93 0.94
N VAL A 534 6.01 3.71 0.44
CA VAL A 534 4.93 2.79 0.06
C VAL A 534 3.98 2.55 1.24
N ARG A 535 4.51 2.19 2.42
CA ARG A 535 3.71 1.96 3.62
C ARG A 535 2.95 3.22 4.05
N LEU A 536 3.54 4.40 3.97
CA LEU A 536 2.86 5.65 4.30
C LEU A 536 1.70 5.94 3.33
N VAL A 537 1.83 5.61 2.05
CA VAL A 537 0.72 5.72 1.08
C VAL A 537 -0.32 4.60 1.26
N GLU A 538 0.06 3.40 1.68
CA GLU A 538 -0.90 2.34 2.10
C GLU A 538 -1.71 2.77 3.34
N GLU A 539 -1.05 3.26 4.39
CA GLU A 539 -1.69 3.77 5.61
C GLU A 539 -2.59 4.98 5.28
N ALA A 540 -2.16 5.85 4.36
CA ALA A 540 -3.00 6.92 3.83
C ALA A 540 -4.27 6.39 3.14
N GLN A 541 -4.11 5.48 2.18
CA GLN A 541 -5.24 4.94 1.39
C GLN A 541 -6.20 4.09 2.21
N THR A 542 -5.75 3.50 3.33
CA THR A 542 -6.59 2.69 4.22
C THR A 542 -7.30 3.50 5.30
N SER A 543 -6.78 4.66 5.71
CA SER A 543 -7.46 5.59 6.61
C SER A 543 -8.83 6.06 6.07
N LYS A 544 -9.77 6.40 6.97
CA LYS A 544 -11.01 7.11 6.63
C LYS A 544 -10.81 8.61 6.86
N ALA A 545 -11.29 9.44 5.95
CA ALA A 545 -11.42 10.89 6.19
C ALA A 545 -12.61 11.18 7.13
N PRO A 546 -12.58 12.23 7.97
CA PRO A 546 -13.73 12.63 8.77
C PRO A 546 -14.98 12.90 7.91
N ILE A 547 -14.84 13.59 6.78
CA ILE A 547 -15.90 13.79 5.78
C ILE A 547 -16.45 12.47 5.17
N GLN A 548 -15.73 11.34 5.25
CA GLN A 548 -16.29 10.03 4.90
C GLN A 548 -17.28 9.54 5.97
N ALA A 549 -17.00 9.72 7.27
CA ALA A 549 -17.95 9.36 8.33
C ALA A 549 -19.28 10.12 8.22
N TYR A 550 -19.24 11.36 7.70
CA TYR A 550 -20.46 12.12 7.37
C TYR A 550 -21.23 11.50 6.19
N ALA A 551 -20.54 11.03 5.14
CA ALA A 551 -21.17 10.28 4.04
C ALA A 551 -21.83 8.98 4.53
N ASP A 552 -21.14 8.26 5.42
CA ASP A 552 -21.60 7.02 6.04
C ASP A 552 -22.90 7.27 6.84
N GLN A 553 -22.94 8.36 7.62
CA GLN A 553 -24.10 8.78 8.41
C GLN A 553 -25.29 9.16 7.52
N ILE A 554 -25.06 9.94 6.45
CA ILE A 554 -26.10 10.25 5.46
C ILE A 554 -26.65 8.96 4.86
N ALA A 555 -25.80 8.07 4.36
CA ALA A 555 -26.23 6.82 3.72
C ALA A 555 -27.06 5.93 4.64
N ALA A 556 -26.70 5.85 5.93
CA ALA A 556 -27.43 5.06 6.93
C ALA A 556 -28.85 5.59 7.22
N VAL A 557 -29.06 6.91 7.18
CA VAL A 557 -30.39 7.54 7.34
C VAL A 557 -31.18 7.53 6.02
N PHE A 558 -30.51 7.68 4.89
CA PHE A 558 -31.14 7.80 3.57
C PHE A 558 -31.89 6.55 3.15
N VAL A 559 -31.33 5.35 3.36
CA VAL A 559 -31.96 4.08 2.93
C VAL A 559 -33.34 3.85 3.60
N PRO A 560 -33.51 3.98 4.94
CA PRO A 560 -34.82 3.97 5.59
C PRO A 560 -35.80 5.03 5.07
N VAL A 561 -35.35 6.28 4.86
CA VAL A 561 -36.21 7.37 4.38
C VAL A 561 -36.77 7.06 2.98
N ILE A 562 -35.94 6.51 2.10
CA ILE A 562 -36.35 6.10 0.75
C ILE A 562 -37.34 4.93 0.77
N LEU A 563 -37.20 3.97 1.68
CA LEU A 563 -38.17 2.87 1.84
C LEU A 563 -39.55 3.39 2.28
N VAL A 564 -39.58 4.34 3.21
CA VAL A 564 -40.82 5.02 3.63
C VAL A 564 -41.41 5.83 2.47
N LEU A 565 -40.59 6.60 1.75
CA LEU A 565 -41.04 7.43 0.62
C LEU A 565 -41.59 6.57 -0.52
N SER A 566 -40.91 5.51 -0.93
CA SER A 566 -41.39 4.53 -1.93
C SER A 566 -42.74 3.92 -1.53
N THR A 567 -42.93 3.61 -0.24
CA THR A 567 -44.18 3.04 0.27
C THR A 567 -45.29 4.10 0.29
N ALA A 568 -44.98 5.35 0.66
CA ALA A 568 -45.91 6.46 0.58
C ALA A 568 -46.34 6.75 -0.87
N THR A 569 -45.39 6.75 -1.81
CA THR A 569 -45.64 6.86 -3.26
C THR A 569 -46.64 5.81 -3.74
N LEU A 570 -46.43 4.53 -3.37
CA LEU A 570 -47.37 3.44 -3.70
C LEU A 570 -48.79 3.73 -3.20
N LEU A 571 -48.92 4.10 -1.92
CA LEU A 571 -50.21 4.33 -1.28
C LEU A 571 -50.94 5.56 -1.85
N VAL A 572 -50.22 6.66 -2.09
CA VAL A 572 -50.78 7.90 -2.65
C VAL A 572 -51.26 7.69 -4.08
N TRP A 573 -50.47 7.10 -4.96
CA TRP A 573 -50.89 6.84 -6.34
C TRP A 573 -52.01 5.81 -6.44
N TYR A 574 -51.99 4.77 -5.60
CA TYR A 574 -53.08 3.80 -5.54
C TYR A 574 -54.39 4.44 -5.06
N ALA A 575 -54.34 5.31 -4.05
CA ALA A 575 -55.51 6.06 -3.60
C ALA A 575 -56.03 7.03 -4.67
N LEU A 576 -55.16 7.86 -5.26
CA LEU A 576 -55.56 8.84 -6.31
C LEU A 576 -56.21 8.17 -7.52
N GLY A 577 -55.69 7.03 -7.97
CA GLY A 577 -56.29 6.26 -9.06
C GLY A 577 -57.58 5.54 -8.68
N THR A 578 -57.72 5.08 -7.42
CA THR A 578 -58.94 4.41 -6.94
C THR A 578 -60.08 5.39 -6.68
N PHE A 579 -59.77 6.61 -6.22
CA PHE A 579 -60.75 7.70 -6.06
C PHE A 579 -61.03 8.48 -7.37
N GLY A 580 -60.40 8.11 -8.49
CA GLY A 580 -60.66 8.71 -9.80
C GLY A 580 -60.08 10.11 -10.02
N PHE A 581 -59.17 10.58 -9.15
CA PHE A 581 -58.48 11.87 -9.34
C PHE A 581 -57.43 11.82 -10.46
N VAL A 582 -56.91 10.63 -10.78
CA VAL A 582 -55.97 10.42 -11.90
C VAL A 582 -56.35 9.13 -12.64
N TYR A 583 -56.43 9.22 -13.97
CA TYR A 583 -56.69 8.07 -14.83
C TYR A 583 -55.36 7.40 -15.25
N PRO A 584 -55.14 6.10 -14.97
CA PRO A 584 -53.98 5.38 -15.50
C PRO A 584 -54.11 5.15 -17.01
N PRO A 585 -53.03 4.80 -17.73
CA PRO A 585 -53.08 4.39 -19.12
C PRO A 585 -54.05 3.21 -19.35
N ALA A 586 -54.75 3.21 -20.49
CA ALA A 586 -55.86 2.29 -20.79
C ALA A 586 -55.51 0.78 -20.80
N HIS A 587 -54.23 0.42 -20.70
CA HIS A 587 -53.73 -0.95 -20.66
C HIS A 587 -53.08 -1.32 -19.30
N THR A 588 -53.24 -0.48 -18.27
CA THR A 588 -52.52 -0.61 -16.99
C THR A 588 -53.48 -0.54 -15.80
N SER A 589 -53.37 -1.50 -14.88
CA SER A 589 -54.16 -1.45 -13.64
C SER A 589 -53.67 -0.35 -12.70
N VAL A 590 -54.58 0.23 -11.89
CA VAL A 590 -54.25 1.26 -10.89
C VAL A 590 -53.11 0.81 -9.95
N PHE A 591 -53.08 -0.47 -9.57
CA PHE A 591 -52.00 -1.03 -8.77
C PHE A 591 -50.65 -1.01 -9.52
N LEU A 592 -50.59 -1.55 -10.74
CA LEU A 592 -49.34 -1.63 -11.52
C LEU A 592 -48.80 -0.22 -11.82
N PHE A 593 -49.67 0.72 -12.14
CA PHE A 593 -49.35 2.13 -12.31
C PHE A 593 -48.68 2.73 -11.05
N ALA A 594 -49.29 2.58 -9.87
CA ALA A 594 -48.71 3.04 -8.60
C ALA A 594 -47.40 2.30 -8.21
N PHE A 595 -47.33 1.00 -8.50
CA PHE A 595 -46.17 0.13 -8.25
C PHE A 595 -44.95 0.54 -9.09
N ASN A 596 -45.15 1.00 -10.33
CA ASN A 596 -44.07 1.53 -11.17
C ASN A 596 -43.43 2.79 -10.58
N PHE A 597 -44.20 3.75 -10.06
CA PHE A 597 -43.65 4.92 -9.37
C PHE A 597 -42.93 4.52 -8.07
N ALA A 598 -43.47 3.57 -7.32
CA ALA A 598 -42.82 3.05 -6.11
C ALA A 598 -41.45 2.41 -6.42
N ILE A 599 -41.36 1.51 -7.40
CA ILE A 599 -40.10 0.88 -7.83
C ILE A 599 -39.13 1.93 -8.40
N SER A 600 -39.62 2.88 -9.20
CA SER A 600 -38.77 3.95 -9.76
C SER A 600 -38.15 4.81 -8.64
N THR A 601 -38.98 5.22 -7.66
CA THR A 601 -38.55 5.96 -6.45
C THR A 601 -37.52 5.17 -5.64
N LEU A 602 -37.75 3.87 -5.42
CA LEU A 602 -36.87 2.99 -4.65
C LEU A 602 -35.49 2.82 -5.29
N VAL A 603 -35.43 2.71 -6.63
CA VAL A 603 -34.21 2.36 -7.36
C VAL A 603 -33.40 3.59 -7.76
N VAL A 604 -34.05 4.71 -8.13
CA VAL A 604 -33.34 5.94 -8.50
C VAL A 604 -32.50 6.50 -7.34
N ALA A 605 -32.94 6.23 -6.11
CA ALA A 605 -32.34 6.75 -4.89
C ALA A 605 -31.17 5.92 -4.34
N CYS A 606 -30.46 5.15 -5.16
CA CYS A 606 -29.24 4.49 -4.69
C CYS A 606 -28.15 5.53 -4.36
N PRO A 607 -27.62 5.57 -3.12
CA PRO A 607 -26.54 6.48 -2.75
C PRO A 607 -25.16 5.95 -3.20
N CYS A 608 -25.08 5.24 -4.33
CA CYS A 608 -23.87 4.53 -4.75
C CYS A 608 -22.71 5.48 -5.09
N ALA A 609 -23.00 6.60 -5.75
CA ALA A 609 -22.02 7.66 -6.02
C ALA A 609 -21.51 8.33 -4.73
N LEU A 610 -22.36 8.47 -3.71
CA LEU A 610 -22.03 9.10 -2.42
C LEU A 610 -20.91 8.35 -1.71
N GLY A 611 -20.99 7.02 -1.64
CA GLY A 611 -19.96 6.17 -1.03
C GLY A 611 -18.63 6.10 -1.81
N LEU A 612 -18.58 6.63 -3.03
CA LEU A 612 -17.37 6.68 -3.89
C LEU A 612 -16.73 8.07 -3.92
N ALA A 613 -17.50 9.12 -3.61
CA ALA A 613 -17.11 10.53 -3.72
C ALA A 613 -15.80 10.86 -2.99
N THR A 614 -15.70 10.47 -1.72
CA THR A 614 -14.51 10.69 -0.88
C THR A 614 -13.36 9.74 -1.23
N PRO A 615 -13.49 8.40 -1.13
CA PRO A 615 -12.32 7.51 -1.28
C PRO A 615 -11.69 7.57 -2.67
N THR A 616 -12.46 7.83 -3.75
CA THR A 616 -11.88 7.96 -5.09
C THR A 616 -11.03 9.23 -5.22
N ALA A 617 -11.54 10.37 -4.74
CA ALA A 617 -10.83 11.65 -4.82
C ALA A 617 -9.59 11.66 -3.91
N VAL A 618 -9.67 11.06 -2.71
CA VAL A 618 -8.51 10.85 -1.83
C VAL A 618 -7.47 9.96 -2.52
N MET A 619 -7.86 8.79 -3.03
CA MET A 619 -6.94 7.83 -3.66
C MET A 619 -6.22 8.38 -4.90
N VAL A 620 -6.90 9.17 -5.75
CA VAL A 620 -6.24 9.85 -6.87
C VAL A 620 -5.38 11.01 -6.38
N GLY A 621 -5.89 11.80 -5.43
CA GLY A 621 -5.20 12.97 -4.88
C GLY A 621 -3.88 12.64 -4.19
N THR A 622 -3.85 11.64 -3.31
CA THR A 622 -2.61 11.20 -2.64
C THR A 622 -1.65 10.51 -3.61
N GLY A 623 -2.17 9.82 -4.65
CA GLY A 623 -1.36 9.25 -5.73
C GLY A 623 -0.67 10.31 -6.60
N VAL A 624 -1.32 11.46 -6.83
CA VAL A 624 -0.72 12.63 -7.50
C VAL A 624 0.24 13.36 -6.57
N GLY A 625 -0.10 13.52 -5.29
CA GLY A 625 0.80 14.07 -4.26
C GLY A 625 2.12 13.32 -4.19
N ALA A 626 2.07 11.99 -4.12
CA ALA A 626 3.27 11.15 -4.08
C ALA A 626 4.17 11.34 -5.33
N GLN A 627 3.59 11.56 -6.51
CA GLN A 627 4.35 11.87 -7.74
C GLN A 627 4.99 13.27 -7.73
N LEU A 628 4.50 14.18 -6.90
CA LEU A 628 5.09 15.50 -6.66
C LEU A 628 6.09 15.49 -5.48
N GLY A 629 6.28 14.36 -4.80
CA GLY A 629 7.08 14.25 -3.57
C GLY A 629 6.33 14.63 -2.28
N ILE A 630 4.99 14.69 -2.32
CA ILE A 630 4.12 15.14 -1.22
C ILE A 630 3.33 13.93 -0.67
N LEU A 631 3.81 13.32 0.40
CA LEU A 631 3.19 12.17 1.04
C LEU A 631 2.18 12.63 2.09
N ILE A 632 0.89 12.42 1.84
CA ILE A 632 -0.19 12.82 2.73
C ILE A 632 -0.70 11.57 3.46
N LYS A 633 -0.53 11.51 4.79
CA LYS A 633 -0.94 10.36 5.62
C LYS A 633 -2.44 10.34 5.90
N GLY A 634 -3.23 10.26 4.84
CA GLY A 634 -4.63 9.84 4.90
C GLY A 634 -5.65 10.92 4.62
N GLY A 635 -6.87 10.65 5.07
CA GLY A 635 -8.03 11.50 4.81
C GLY A 635 -8.14 12.73 5.72
N GLU A 636 -7.80 12.60 7.00
CA GLU A 636 -7.85 13.68 7.99
C GLU A 636 -6.91 14.87 7.67
N PRO A 637 -5.66 14.69 7.20
CA PRO A 637 -4.77 15.81 6.90
C PRO A 637 -5.25 16.67 5.71
N LEU A 638 -6.00 16.09 4.77
CA LEU A 638 -6.61 16.81 3.63
C LEU A 638 -7.70 17.78 4.10
N GLU A 639 -8.48 17.37 5.10
CA GLU A 639 -9.54 18.17 5.71
C GLU A 639 -8.92 19.25 6.62
N ALA A 640 -7.93 18.89 7.44
CA ALA A 640 -7.16 19.84 8.24
C ALA A 640 -6.52 20.94 7.38
N ALA A 641 -5.84 20.61 6.28
CA ALA A 641 -5.22 21.58 5.38
C ALA A 641 -6.19 22.56 4.69
N ASN A 642 -7.48 22.20 4.61
CA ASN A 642 -8.52 23.13 4.15
C ASN A 642 -8.97 24.12 5.24
N HIS A 643 -8.82 23.75 6.52
CA HIS A 643 -9.19 24.58 7.68
C HIS A 643 -8.02 25.32 8.33
N VAL A 644 -6.76 24.96 8.04
CA VAL A 644 -5.56 25.67 8.50
C VAL A 644 -5.60 27.14 8.08
N ASN A 645 -5.49 28.01 9.09
CA ASN A 645 -5.40 29.46 8.96
C ASN A 645 -4.02 30.02 9.41
N THR A 646 -3.20 29.19 10.06
CA THR A 646 -1.93 29.61 10.67
C THR A 646 -0.85 28.57 10.39
N VAL A 647 0.32 29.00 9.92
CA VAL A 647 1.47 28.15 9.65
C VAL A 647 2.62 28.56 10.56
N LEU A 648 3.05 27.66 11.44
CA LEU A 648 4.19 27.81 12.33
C LEU A 648 5.38 27.04 11.74
N PHE A 649 6.43 27.73 11.33
CA PHE A 649 7.69 27.12 10.91
C PHE A 649 8.67 27.04 12.07
N ASP A 650 9.49 25.99 12.15
CA ASP A 650 10.78 26.12 12.82
C ASP A 650 11.78 26.92 11.97
N LYS A 651 12.71 27.59 12.65
CA LYS A 651 13.80 28.34 12.01
C LYS A 651 14.87 27.44 11.41
N THR A 652 15.42 26.51 12.19
CA THR A 652 16.70 25.82 11.87
C THR A 652 16.45 24.64 10.94
N GLY A 653 17.09 24.60 9.77
CA GLY A 653 16.94 23.51 8.79
C GLY A 653 15.64 23.59 7.98
N THR A 654 14.59 24.14 8.55
CA THR A 654 13.32 24.43 7.87
C THR A 654 13.36 25.76 7.11
N LEU A 655 13.33 26.93 7.77
CA LEU A 655 13.43 28.23 7.07
C LEU A 655 14.86 28.57 6.61
N THR A 656 15.86 27.97 7.26
CA THR A 656 17.29 28.12 6.94
C THR A 656 17.86 26.87 6.29
N ASN A 657 19.12 26.94 5.84
CA ASN A 657 19.83 25.79 5.30
C ASN A 657 20.25 24.75 6.37
N GLY A 658 20.03 25.03 7.66
CA GLY A 658 20.36 24.14 8.79
C GLY A 658 21.87 23.92 9.00
N THR A 659 22.69 24.69 8.28
CA THR A 659 24.15 24.57 8.27
C THR A 659 24.74 25.97 8.33
N PRO A 660 25.72 26.22 9.23
CA PRO A 660 26.36 27.52 9.31
C PRO A 660 27.10 27.81 8.00
N CYS A 661 27.01 29.06 7.52
CA CYS A 661 27.76 29.54 6.37
C CYS A 661 28.38 30.92 6.67
N VAL A 662 29.52 31.21 6.03
CA VAL A 662 30.09 32.55 6.04
C VAL A 662 29.19 33.46 5.21
N THR A 663 28.66 34.53 5.83
CA THR A 663 27.74 35.48 5.18
C THR A 663 28.35 36.86 4.97
N ASP A 664 29.34 37.25 5.78
CA ASP A 664 30.18 38.43 5.55
C ASP A 664 31.64 38.11 5.87
N VAL A 665 32.55 38.74 5.15
CA VAL A 665 33.98 38.84 5.48
C VAL A 665 34.30 40.32 5.57
N VAL A 666 34.67 40.79 6.75
CA VAL A 666 35.06 42.19 6.98
C VAL A 666 36.56 42.25 7.18
N VAL A 667 37.26 42.80 6.20
CA VAL A 667 38.71 43.03 6.26
C VAL A 667 38.97 44.32 7.05
N VAL A 668 39.99 44.28 7.92
CA VAL A 668 40.41 45.38 8.82
C VAL A 668 41.75 45.96 8.35
N ALA A 669 42.71 45.09 8.00
CA ALA A 669 44.01 45.50 7.47
C ALA A 669 43.97 45.70 5.95
N THR A 670 44.45 46.85 5.46
CA THR A 670 44.25 47.31 4.08
C THR A 670 45.26 46.76 3.05
N ASP A 671 46.16 45.86 3.43
CA ASP A 671 47.27 45.36 2.59
C ASP A 671 46.95 44.03 1.85
N ARG A 672 45.93 43.28 2.28
CA ARG A 672 45.60 41.94 1.75
C ARG A 672 44.21 41.89 1.09
N ASN A 673 44.09 41.03 0.07
CA ASN A 673 42.82 40.80 -0.63
C ASN A 673 41.91 39.83 0.16
N THR A 674 40.60 40.04 0.08
CA THR A 674 39.58 39.27 0.81
C THR A 674 39.64 37.77 0.49
N ASP A 675 39.83 37.41 -0.78
CA ASP A 675 39.90 36.00 -1.22
C ASP A 675 41.05 35.23 -0.55
N ASP A 676 42.18 35.90 -0.37
CA ASP A 676 43.40 35.27 0.13
C ASP A 676 43.35 35.11 1.66
N LEU A 677 42.68 36.05 2.37
CA LEU A 677 42.32 35.89 3.78
C LEU A 677 41.30 34.74 3.99
N VAL A 678 40.30 34.61 3.10
CA VAL A 678 39.36 33.48 3.09
C VAL A 678 40.08 32.14 2.89
N LEU A 679 41.06 32.09 1.98
CA LEU A 679 41.84 30.87 1.70
C LEU A 679 42.79 30.50 2.83
N LEU A 680 43.48 31.47 3.45
CA LEU A 680 44.31 31.23 4.65
C LEU A 680 43.46 30.70 5.81
N ALA A 681 42.31 31.32 6.08
CA ALA A 681 41.44 30.91 7.17
C ALA A 681 40.80 29.53 6.94
N ALA A 682 40.42 29.20 5.69
CA ALA A 682 39.95 27.87 5.33
C ALA A 682 41.06 26.79 5.32
N SER A 683 42.30 27.16 5.03
CA SER A 683 43.45 26.26 5.14
C SER A 683 43.77 25.93 6.60
N ALA A 684 43.60 26.92 7.51
CA ALA A 684 43.72 26.71 8.95
C ALA A 684 42.61 25.80 9.50
N GLU A 685 41.35 26.02 9.12
CA GLU A 685 40.20 25.20 9.53
C GLU A 685 40.10 23.84 8.80
N LEU A 686 41.04 23.51 7.90
CA LEU A 686 41.03 22.23 7.16
C LEU A 686 41.15 21.00 8.09
N GLY A 687 41.83 21.15 9.23
CA GLY A 687 41.96 20.14 10.29
C GLY A 687 40.86 20.18 11.35
N SER A 688 39.81 20.99 11.18
CA SER A 688 38.81 21.31 12.19
C SER A 688 37.50 20.57 11.97
N GLU A 689 37.07 19.78 12.97
CA GLU A 689 35.75 19.13 12.97
C GLU A 689 34.61 20.09 13.33
N HIS A 690 34.92 21.31 13.79
CA HIS A 690 33.90 22.27 14.24
C HIS A 690 33.02 22.73 13.06
N PRO A 691 31.67 22.73 13.19
CA PRO A 691 30.77 23.22 12.14
C PRO A 691 31.09 24.63 11.60
N LEU A 692 31.67 25.52 12.39
CA LEU A 692 32.05 26.87 11.97
C LEU A 692 33.30 26.85 11.06
N GLY A 693 34.32 26.05 11.40
CA GLY A 693 35.47 25.81 10.53
C GLY A 693 35.07 25.16 9.21
N ARG A 694 34.21 24.14 9.27
CA ARG A 694 33.64 23.47 8.10
C ARG A 694 32.83 24.44 7.21
N ALA A 695 32.20 25.47 7.79
CA ALA A 695 31.56 26.56 7.05
C ALA A 695 32.56 27.41 6.27
N MET A 696 33.69 27.76 6.88
CA MET A 696 34.76 28.55 6.25
C MET A 696 35.47 27.76 5.15
N VAL A 697 35.79 26.49 5.39
CA VAL A 697 36.30 25.54 4.39
C VAL A 697 35.36 25.42 3.19
N ASN A 698 34.05 25.33 3.41
CA ASN A 698 33.07 25.24 2.33
C ASN A 698 32.89 26.56 1.57
N HIS A 699 33.03 27.71 2.23
CA HIS A 699 33.01 29.01 1.57
C HIS A 699 34.22 29.19 0.64
N ALA A 700 35.44 28.85 1.10
CA ALA A 700 36.64 28.96 0.28
C ALA A 700 36.65 28.01 -0.94
N LYS A 701 36.01 26.83 -0.87
CA LYS A 701 35.85 25.94 -2.03
C LYS A 701 35.14 26.60 -3.21
N LEU A 702 34.28 27.60 -2.99
CA LEU A 702 33.63 28.36 -4.05
C LEU A 702 34.65 29.17 -4.90
N LEU A 703 35.74 29.63 -4.28
CA LEU A 703 36.82 30.38 -4.94
C LEU A 703 37.69 29.51 -5.85
N SER A 704 37.51 28.18 -5.83
CA SER A 704 38.17 27.20 -6.73
C SER A 704 39.71 27.22 -6.75
N LYS A 705 40.37 27.86 -5.77
CA LYS A 705 41.82 27.76 -5.53
C LYS A 705 42.13 26.57 -4.59
N PRO A 706 43.31 25.93 -4.68
CA PRO A 706 43.73 24.91 -3.71
C PRO A 706 43.90 25.51 -2.30
N LEU A 707 43.65 24.71 -1.26
CA LEU A 707 43.91 25.03 0.14
C LEU A 707 45.27 24.44 0.57
N GLU A 708 45.96 25.13 1.48
CA GLU A 708 47.19 24.61 2.08
C GLU A 708 46.86 23.57 3.17
N THR A 709 47.71 22.55 3.32
CA THR A 709 47.63 21.59 4.42
C THR A 709 48.33 22.15 5.66
N PRO A 710 47.68 22.22 6.83
CA PRO A 710 48.28 22.80 8.03
C PRO A 710 49.47 21.97 8.55
N VAL A 711 50.59 22.64 8.85
CA VAL A 711 51.84 22.00 9.31
C VAL A 711 51.80 21.72 10.81
N THR A 712 51.17 22.60 11.58
CA THR A 712 50.99 22.44 13.03
C THR A 712 49.64 23.03 13.42
N PHE A 713 48.80 22.27 14.11
CA PHE A 713 47.43 22.62 14.46
C PHE A 713 47.23 22.54 15.98
N HIS A 714 46.82 23.63 16.61
CA HIS A 714 46.61 23.71 18.06
C HIS A 714 45.25 24.34 18.37
N ALA A 715 44.27 23.49 18.71
CA ALA A 715 42.92 23.91 19.07
C ALA A 715 42.73 24.06 20.59
N VAL A 716 42.08 25.15 21.01
CA VAL A 716 41.68 25.40 22.40
C VAL A 716 40.16 25.42 22.48
N SER A 717 39.60 24.40 23.12
CA SER A 717 38.14 24.20 23.21
C SER A 717 37.42 25.42 23.79
N GLY A 718 36.35 25.85 23.14
CA GLY A 718 35.56 27.04 23.50
C GLY A 718 36.21 28.39 23.19
N LYS A 719 37.42 28.41 22.59
CA LYS A 719 38.18 29.64 22.30
C LYS A 719 38.54 29.83 20.83
N GLY A 720 39.23 28.87 20.23
CA GLY A 720 39.74 29.02 18.86
C GLY A 720 40.83 28.02 18.48
N ILE A 721 41.47 28.26 17.34
CA ILE A 721 42.61 27.49 16.81
C ILE A 721 43.78 28.42 16.46
N THR A 722 45.00 27.94 16.71
CA THR A 722 46.24 28.53 16.18
C THR A 722 46.88 27.52 15.26
N VAL A 723 47.25 27.94 14.05
CA VAL A 723 47.72 27.06 12.98
C VAL A 723 48.93 27.65 12.26
N VAL A 724 49.94 26.82 12.03
CA VAL A 724 51.10 27.15 11.20
C VAL A 724 50.83 26.66 9.78
N LEU A 725 50.73 27.59 8.82
CA LEU A 725 50.72 27.31 7.39
C LEU A 725 52.14 27.46 6.81
N THR A 726 52.33 27.26 5.50
CA THR A 726 53.68 27.11 4.91
C THR A 726 54.58 28.34 5.10
N ASN A 727 53.98 29.54 5.15
CA ASN A 727 54.70 30.81 5.27
C ASN A 727 54.31 31.66 6.49
N GLU A 728 53.14 31.43 7.11
CA GLU A 728 52.52 32.36 8.07
C GLU A 728 51.77 31.63 9.20
N THR A 729 51.66 32.28 10.36
CA THR A 729 50.88 31.81 11.52
C THR A 729 49.48 32.43 11.47
N VAL A 730 48.44 31.59 11.54
CA VAL A 730 47.03 32.00 11.51
C VAL A 730 46.38 31.73 12.86
N HIS A 731 45.74 32.75 13.43
CA HIS A 731 44.92 32.63 14.64
C HIS A 731 43.45 32.84 14.27
N LEU A 732 42.57 31.93 14.69
CA LEU A 732 41.11 32.02 14.50
C LEU A 732 40.40 31.76 15.82
N GLY A 733 39.41 32.56 16.19
CA GLY A 733 38.67 32.33 17.44
C GLY A 733 37.79 33.49 17.91
N ASN A 734 37.49 33.48 19.21
CA ASN A 734 36.78 34.56 19.90
C ASN A 734 37.75 35.68 20.37
N LEU A 735 37.21 36.80 20.87
CA LEU A 735 38.01 37.96 21.30
C LEU A 735 38.97 37.62 22.44
N ASP A 736 38.54 36.78 23.39
CA ASP A 736 39.35 36.39 24.56
C ASP A 736 40.58 35.59 24.11
N TYR A 737 40.42 34.75 23.07
CA TYR A 737 41.51 34.01 22.45
C TYR A 737 42.49 34.93 21.71
N MET A 738 42.00 35.95 21.01
CA MET A 738 42.87 36.94 20.37
C MET A 738 43.75 37.67 21.39
N ALA A 739 43.17 38.04 22.54
CA ALA A 739 43.89 38.67 23.64
C ALA A 739 44.89 37.73 24.32
N GLU A 740 44.57 36.44 24.47
CA GLU A 740 45.51 35.42 24.97
C GLU A 740 46.66 35.13 24.00
N CYS A 741 46.45 35.29 22.69
CA CYS A 741 47.52 35.25 21.68
C CYS A 741 48.33 36.56 21.61
N GLY A 742 47.94 37.62 22.32
CA GLY A 742 48.65 38.91 22.36
C GLY A 742 48.35 39.84 21.17
N LEU A 743 47.34 39.55 20.36
CA LEU A 743 47.03 40.28 19.13
C LEU A 743 46.43 41.67 19.40
N ASN A 744 46.87 42.69 18.66
CA ASN A 744 46.28 44.02 18.72
C ASN A 744 44.88 44.03 18.08
N VAL A 745 43.95 44.74 18.74
CA VAL A 745 42.57 44.89 18.28
C VAL A 745 42.28 46.37 18.06
N ASP A 746 42.20 46.80 16.79
CA ASP A 746 41.88 48.19 16.46
C ASP A 746 40.44 48.58 16.87
N ALA A 747 40.24 49.88 17.13
CA ALA A 747 38.96 50.46 17.51
C ALA A 747 37.87 50.33 16.41
N SER A 748 38.23 50.11 15.14
CA SER A 748 37.27 49.77 14.09
C SER A 748 36.65 48.38 14.31
N VAL A 749 37.44 47.40 14.77
CA VAL A 749 37.03 45.99 14.96
C VAL A 749 35.81 45.89 15.87
N ALA A 750 35.80 46.64 16.98
CA ALA A 750 34.68 46.69 17.91
C ALA A 750 33.37 47.18 17.26
N ARG A 751 33.45 48.14 16.32
CA ARG A 751 32.29 48.69 15.59
C ARG A 751 31.78 47.70 14.54
N HIS A 752 32.67 47.00 13.85
CA HIS A 752 32.31 45.96 12.89
C HIS A 752 31.73 44.72 13.57
N ARG A 753 32.32 44.26 14.69
CA ARG A 753 31.75 43.25 15.58
C ARG A 753 30.32 43.59 15.99
N GLN A 754 30.10 44.78 16.56
CA GLN A 754 28.79 45.19 17.05
C GLN A 754 27.73 45.20 15.93
N ARG A 755 28.11 45.54 14.68
CA ARG A 755 27.22 45.46 13.51
C ARG A 755 26.86 44.02 13.15
N LEU A 756 27.82 43.10 13.15
CA LEU A 756 27.60 41.68 12.84
C LEU A 756 26.76 40.98 13.91
N GLU A 757 27.05 41.22 15.19
CA GLU A 757 26.27 40.72 16.33
C GLU A 757 24.86 41.33 16.39
N ALA A 758 24.67 42.57 15.91
CA ALA A 758 23.33 43.17 15.77
C ALA A 758 22.50 42.50 14.67
N SER A 759 23.13 42.01 13.59
CA SER A 759 22.52 41.07 12.64
C SER A 759 22.42 39.62 13.13
N GLY A 760 22.70 39.36 14.42
CA GLY A 760 22.53 38.04 15.02
C GLY A 760 23.54 36.97 14.57
N LYS A 761 24.69 37.39 14.01
CA LYS A 761 25.73 36.52 13.46
C LYS A 761 26.79 36.20 14.50
N THR A 762 27.34 34.98 14.45
CA THR A 762 28.53 34.59 15.21
C THR A 762 29.76 35.20 14.55
N VAL A 763 30.56 35.94 15.32
CA VAL A 763 31.75 36.63 14.81
C VAL A 763 33.01 35.85 15.19
N ILE A 764 33.73 35.35 14.19
CA ILE A 764 35.09 34.79 14.36
C ILE A 764 36.12 35.85 13.96
N TYR A 765 37.14 36.02 14.79
CA TYR A 765 38.26 36.92 14.58
C TYR A 765 39.40 36.16 13.91
N MET A 766 40.08 36.80 12.95
CA MET A 766 41.28 36.28 12.31
C MET A 766 42.47 37.19 12.62
N GLY A 767 43.51 36.63 13.22
CA GLY A 767 44.81 37.26 13.43
C GLY A 767 45.87 36.70 12.49
N LEU A 768 46.76 37.57 12.02
CA LEU A 768 48.01 37.23 11.33
C LEU A 768 49.14 38.03 12.01
N CYS A 769 50.27 37.37 12.28
CA CYS A 769 51.37 37.96 13.07
C CYS A 769 50.85 38.52 14.41
N ASP A 770 50.95 39.83 14.64
CA ASP A 770 50.59 40.49 15.91
C ASP A 770 49.26 41.27 15.85
N ASP A 771 48.52 41.25 14.72
CA ASP A 771 47.32 42.09 14.50
C ASP A 771 46.08 41.31 14.06
N VAL A 772 44.88 41.78 14.45
CA VAL A 772 43.59 41.26 13.94
C VAL A 772 43.29 41.83 12.55
N VAL A 773 43.38 40.99 11.52
CA VAL A 773 43.25 41.37 10.10
C VAL A 773 41.84 41.28 9.54
N ALA A 774 40.97 40.40 10.07
CA ALA A 774 39.62 40.20 9.56
C ALA A 774 38.60 39.67 10.58
N LEU A 775 37.32 39.84 10.27
CA LEU A 775 36.17 39.30 10.98
C LEU A 775 35.29 38.50 10.02
N PHE A 776 34.95 37.27 10.39
CA PHE A 776 34.03 36.40 9.65
C PHE A 776 32.66 36.38 10.33
N GLY A 777 31.63 36.84 9.62
CA GLY A 777 30.22 36.82 10.05
C GLY A 777 29.55 35.51 9.64
N ILE A 778 29.50 34.54 10.56
CA ILE A 778 28.90 33.22 10.32
C ILE A 778 27.47 33.18 10.87
N SER A 779 26.53 32.75 10.05
CA SER A 779 25.16 32.46 10.49
C SER A 779 24.54 31.33 9.67
N ASP A 780 23.46 30.77 10.19
CA ASP A 780 22.60 29.85 9.45
C ASP A 780 21.68 30.66 8.54
N ALA A 781 22.00 30.74 7.25
CA ALA A 781 21.32 31.64 6.31
C ALA A 781 19.91 31.13 5.93
N PRO A 782 18.94 32.04 5.72
CA PRO A 782 17.62 31.66 5.20
C PRO A 782 17.73 31.03 3.81
N ARG A 783 16.84 30.09 3.50
CA ARG A 783 16.75 29.47 2.17
C ARG A 783 16.32 30.51 1.13
N PRO A 784 16.82 30.46 -0.12
CA PRO A 784 16.50 31.45 -1.15
C PRO A 784 15.01 31.46 -1.55
N ASP A 785 14.29 30.35 -1.37
CA ASP A 785 12.87 30.21 -1.62
C ASP A 785 11.98 30.59 -0.41
N ALA A 786 12.56 30.79 0.78
CA ALA A 786 11.80 31.04 2.01
C ALA A 786 10.94 32.31 1.93
N LYS A 787 11.52 33.42 1.47
CA LYS A 787 10.83 34.71 1.35
C LYS A 787 9.63 34.63 0.40
N ASN A 788 9.82 34.01 -0.76
CA ASN A 788 8.76 33.84 -1.75
C ASN A 788 7.67 32.88 -1.21
N THR A 789 8.06 31.79 -0.53
CA THR A 789 7.11 30.87 0.11
C THR A 789 6.25 31.58 1.15
N VAL A 790 6.83 32.41 2.02
CA VAL A 790 6.07 33.15 3.05
C VAL A 790 5.14 34.19 2.43
N ALA A 791 5.55 34.89 1.36
CA ALA A 791 4.67 35.78 0.61
C ALA A 791 3.49 35.02 -0.03
N GLN A 792 3.73 33.83 -0.58
CA GLN A 792 2.69 32.97 -1.16
C GLN A 792 1.71 32.43 -0.10
N LEU A 793 2.20 32.06 1.09
CA LEU A 793 1.34 31.62 2.21
C LEU A 793 0.46 32.76 2.75
N HIS A 794 1.00 33.98 2.84
CA HIS A 794 0.19 35.18 3.11
C HIS A 794 -0.86 35.41 2.01
N GLY A 795 -0.50 35.26 0.73
CA GLY A 795 -1.44 35.33 -0.40
C GLY A 795 -2.54 34.25 -0.39
N LEU A 796 -2.26 33.08 0.18
CA LEU A 796 -3.24 32.01 0.43
C LEU A 796 -4.12 32.24 1.68
N GLY A 797 -4.02 33.42 2.31
CA GLY A 797 -4.81 33.86 3.46
C GLY A 797 -4.36 33.27 4.80
N MET A 798 -3.13 32.74 4.90
CA MET A 798 -2.62 32.12 6.13
C MET A 798 -1.67 33.04 6.88
N ALA A 799 -1.77 33.06 8.22
CA ALA A 799 -0.85 33.80 9.08
C ALA A 799 0.43 32.98 9.31
N VAL A 800 1.58 33.48 8.86
CA VAL A 800 2.88 32.83 9.08
C VAL A 800 3.51 33.27 10.41
N TYR A 801 3.98 32.30 11.18
CA TYR A 801 4.73 32.45 12.43
C TYR A 801 6.05 31.65 12.36
N MET A 802 7.02 32.03 13.19
CA MET A 802 8.28 31.31 13.34
C MET A 802 8.55 30.98 14.81
N VAL A 803 8.93 29.73 15.12
CA VAL A 803 9.44 29.31 16.43
C VAL A 803 10.93 28.98 16.34
N THR A 804 11.68 29.26 17.40
CA THR A 804 13.10 28.91 17.49
C THR A 804 13.64 28.92 18.92
N GLY A 805 14.69 28.13 19.18
CA GLY A 805 15.52 28.24 20.37
C GLY A 805 16.57 29.35 20.31
N ASP A 806 16.81 29.95 19.14
CA ASP A 806 17.74 31.07 18.96
C ASP A 806 17.34 32.30 19.81
N ASN A 807 18.32 33.15 20.10
CA ASN A 807 18.10 34.43 20.77
C ASN A 807 17.21 35.37 19.93
N ARG A 808 16.51 36.28 20.62
CA ARG A 808 15.58 37.26 20.00
C ARG A 808 16.18 38.13 18.88
N LYS A 809 17.48 38.47 18.90
CA LYS A 809 18.09 39.30 17.84
C LYS A 809 18.22 38.51 16.54
N THR A 810 18.82 37.32 16.60
CA THR A 810 18.97 36.42 15.45
C THR A 810 17.60 36.01 14.88
N ALA A 811 16.64 35.71 15.76
CA ALA A 811 15.28 35.37 15.35
C ALA A 811 14.58 36.53 14.64
N HIS A 812 14.61 37.77 15.18
CA HIS A 812 14.00 38.92 14.50
C HIS A 812 14.70 39.27 13.18
N TRP A 813 16.02 39.11 13.08
CA TRP A 813 16.77 39.40 11.85
C TRP A 813 16.43 38.43 10.71
N ILE A 814 16.30 37.12 11.00
CA ILE A 814 15.86 36.14 9.99
C ILE A 814 14.39 36.36 9.61
N ALA A 815 13.53 36.69 10.58
CA ALA A 815 12.13 37.01 10.33
C ALA A 815 11.97 38.19 9.35
N ASP A 816 12.75 39.26 9.53
CA ASP A 816 12.75 40.45 8.66
C ASP A 816 13.15 40.11 7.21
N GLN A 817 14.20 39.29 7.01
CA GLN A 817 14.60 38.86 5.67
C GLN A 817 13.53 38.03 4.95
N VAL A 818 12.86 37.14 5.68
CA VAL A 818 11.83 36.22 5.16
C VAL A 818 10.45 36.91 5.02
N GLY A 819 10.22 38.05 5.70
CA GLY A 819 8.96 38.80 5.66
C GLY A 819 7.93 38.37 6.71
N ILE A 820 8.40 37.81 7.85
CA ILE A 820 7.56 37.44 9.00
C ILE A 820 7.51 38.61 9.99
N PRO A 821 6.32 39.14 10.35
CA PRO A 821 6.20 40.23 11.32
C PRO A 821 6.79 39.88 12.69
N THR A 822 7.49 40.81 13.33
CA THR A 822 8.15 40.60 14.64
C THR A 822 7.20 40.12 15.75
N HIS A 823 5.91 40.50 15.71
CA HIS A 823 4.90 40.01 16.66
C HIS A 823 4.51 38.52 16.46
N ARG A 824 5.02 37.87 15.41
CA ARG A 824 4.80 36.44 15.09
C ARG A 824 6.05 35.58 15.28
N VAL A 825 7.08 36.11 15.95
CA VAL A 825 8.34 35.41 16.22
C VAL A 825 8.38 34.92 17.66
N MET A 826 8.53 33.61 17.84
CA MET A 826 8.64 32.93 19.12
C MET A 826 10.08 32.43 19.33
N ALA A 827 10.95 33.35 19.75
CA ALA A 827 12.35 33.09 20.05
C ALA A 827 12.57 32.54 21.48
N GLU A 828 13.76 32.02 21.75
CA GLU A 828 14.20 31.47 23.04
C GLU A 828 13.34 30.29 23.55
N VAL A 829 12.72 29.53 22.62
CA VAL A 829 11.84 28.40 22.91
C VAL A 829 12.61 27.07 22.91
N LEU A 830 12.74 26.45 24.09
CA LEU A 830 13.28 25.09 24.27
C LEU A 830 12.43 24.04 23.50
N PRO A 831 13.02 22.95 22.97
CA PRO A 831 12.29 21.92 22.22
C PRO A 831 11.06 21.35 22.95
N SER A 832 11.17 21.08 24.26
CA SER A 832 10.05 20.64 25.11
C SER A 832 8.87 21.62 25.14
N ASN A 833 9.14 22.90 24.91
CA ASN A 833 8.19 23.99 25.06
C ASN A 833 7.58 24.42 23.71
N LYS A 834 8.06 23.90 22.57
CA LYS A 834 7.43 24.12 21.25
C LYS A 834 5.99 23.59 21.24
N VAL A 835 5.73 22.46 21.89
CA VAL A 835 4.39 21.88 22.12
C VAL A 835 3.45 22.89 22.78
N ALA A 836 3.92 23.58 23.84
CA ALA A 836 3.13 24.58 24.54
C ALA A 836 2.84 25.82 23.65
N LYS A 837 3.74 26.17 22.73
CA LYS A 837 3.50 27.25 21.76
C LYS A 837 2.51 26.89 20.65
N VAL A 838 2.48 25.63 20.22
CA VAL A 838 1.38 25.14 19.35
C VAL A 838 0.04 25.19 20.10
N GLN A 839 0.02 24.76 21.37
CA GLN A 839 -1.18 24.83 22.23
C GLN A 839 -1.64 26.27 22.52
N GLU A 840 -0.72 27.23 22.67
CA GLU A 840 -1.02 28.66 22.87
C GLU A 840 -1.76 29.26 21.66
N LEU A 841 -1.32 28.94 20.44
CA LEU A 841 -2.00 29.34 19.20
C LEU A 841 -3.36 28.61 19.03
N GLN A 842 -3.43 27.31 19.35
CA GLN A 842 -4.67 26.54 19.32
C GLN A 842 -5.71 27.08 20.33
N ALA A 843 -5.27 27.49 21.53
CA ALA A 843 -6.12 28.11 22.55
C ALA A 843 -6.64 29.50 22.14
N ALA A 844 -5.94 30.19 21.24
CA ALA A 844 -6.41 31.43 20.60
C ALA A 844 -7.43 31.18 19.47
N GLY A 845 -7.86 29.93 19.24
CA GLY A 845 -8.83 29.56 18.20
C GLY A 845 -8.22 29.40 16.79
N LEU A 846 -6.89 29.38 16.68
CA LEU A 846 -6.20 29.20 15.40
C LEU A 846 -6.07 27.71 15.05
N VAL A 847 -6.21 27.40 13.76
CA VAL A 847 -5.97 26.05 13.23
C VAL A 847 -4.55 26.00 12.70
N VAL A 848 -3.67 25.39 13.48
CA VAL A 848 -2.22 25.50 13.34
C VAL A 848 -1.66 24.32 12.55
N ALA A 849 -1.02 24.63 11.42
CA ALA A 849 -0.03 23.74 10.84
C ALA A 849 1.35 24.01 11.46
N MET A 850 2.09 22.95 11.79
CA MET A 850 3.50 23.04 12.19
C MET A 850 4.36 22.49 11.07
N VAL A 851 5.47 23.15 10.76
CA VAL A 851 6.41 22.75 9.70
C VAL A 851 7.81 22.63 10.30
N GLY A 852 8.46 21.47 10.11
CA GLY A 852 9.77 21.16 10.70
C GLY A 852 10.48 20.01 9.99
N ASP A 853 11.78 19.81 10.25
CA ASP A 853 12.62 18.78 9.62
C ASP A 853 13.26 17.79 10.63
N GLY A 854 13.35 18.15 11.92
CA GLY A 854 14.14 17.43 12.93
C GLY A 854 13.36 16.64 14.00
N ILE A 855 14.06 15.71 14.66
CA ILE A 855 13.59 14.95 15.84
C ILE A 855 13.00 15.88 16.92
N ASN A 856 13.63 17.05 17.10
CA ASN A 856 13.26 18.05 18.10
C ASN A 856 11.83 18.61 17.93
N ASP A 857 11.26 18.46 16.73
CA ASP A 857 9.98 19.04 16.33
C ASP A 857 8.87 17.99 16.22
N ALA A 858 9.21 16.70 16.22
CA ALA A 858 8.27 15.58 16.23
C ALA A 858 7.14 15.71 17.29
N PRO A 859 7.39 16.18 18.54
CA PRO A 859 6.32 16.43 19.51
C PRO A 859 5.40 17.60 19.14
N ALA A 860 5.93 18.65 18.49
CA ALA A 860 5.15 19.81 18.05
C ALA A 860 4.35 19.52 16.78
N LEU A 861 4.93 18.77 15.83
CA LEU A 861 4.27 18.22 14.65
C LEU A 861 3.07 17.34 15.06
N ALA A 862 3.24 16.48 16.06
CA ALA A 862 2.16 15.63 16.57
C ALA A 862 1.06 16.37 17.35
N GLN A 863 1.35 17.56 17.91
CA GLN A 863 0.39 18.42 18.62
C GLN A 863 -0.38 19.36 17.67
N ALA A 864 0.18 19.67 16.50
CA ALA A 864 -0.45 20.54 15.52
C ALA A 864 -1.72 19.93 14.92
N ASN A 865 -2.60 20.78 14.39
CA ASN A 865 -3.74 20.32 13.60
C ASN A 865 -3.28 19.70 12.26
N LEU A 866 -2.09 20.10 11.80
CA LEU A 866 -1.41 19.53 10.64
C LEU A 866 0.12 19.65 10.81
N GLY A 867 0.80 18.57 11.19
CA GLY A 867 2.26 18.50 11.12
C GLY A 867 2.74 18.19 9.71
N ILE A 868 3.68 18.98 9.19
CA ILE A 868 4.33 18.82 7.89
C ILE A 868 5.84 18.64 8.12
N ALA A 869 6.38 17.48 7.75
CA ALA A 869 7.82 17.23 7.73
C ALA A 869 8.43 17.70 6.40
N ILE A 870 9.62 18.31 6.43
CA ILE A 870 10.41 18.71 5.25
C ILE A 870 11.61 17.80 5.04
N GLY A 871 11.85 17.44 3.77
CA GLY A 871 12.93 16.58 3.31
C GLY A 871 12.79 15.13 3.76
N ALA A 872 13.83 14.34 3.47
CA ALA A 872 14.12 13.10 4.16
C ALA A 872 14.63 13.37 5.59
N GLY A 873 13.80 14.06 6.39
CA GLY A 873 14.04 14.28 7.80
C GLY A 873 14.12 12.95 8.55
N THR A 874 14.66 12.99 9.77
CA THR A 874 14.88 11.78 10.58
C THR A 874 13.61 10.95 10.74
N ASP A 875 13.73 9.61 10.78
CA ASP A 875 12.61 8.65 10.84
C ASP A 875 11.50 9.03 11.84
N ILE A 876 11.86 9.62 12.98
CA ILE A 876 10.93 10.06 14.04
C ILE A 876 10.05 11.24 13.57
N ALA A 877 10.60 12.20 12.83
CA ALA A 877 9.84 13.28 12.19
C ALA A 877 8.98 12.75 11.05
N MET A 878 9.53 11.83 10.22
CA MET A 878 8.75 11.15 9.18
C MET A 878 7.63 10.26 9.74
N GLU A 879 7.76 9.67 10.94
CA GLU A 879 6.70 8.87 11.57
C GLU A 879 5.62 9.76 12.21
N THR A 880 5.98 10.89 12.81
CA THR A 880 5.03 11.75 13.55
C THR A 880 4.23 12.74 12.69
N ALA A 881 4.81 13.30 11.62
CA ALA A 881 4.10 14.28 10.79
C ALA A 881 2.94 13.67 9.98
N GLN A 882 1.87 14.44 9.75
CA GLN A 882 0.69 14.04 8.98
C GLN A 882 0.87 14.24 7.46
N MET A 883 1.77 15.13 7.05
CA MET A 883 2.30 15.22 5.69
C MET A 883 3.83 15.16 5.73
N VAL A 884 4.45 14.55 4.74
CA VAL A 884 5.91 14.47 4.57
C VAL A 884 6.25 14.92 3.17
N LEU A 885 7.08 15.95 3.06
CA LEU A 885 7.59 16.47 1.80
C LEU A 885 8.97 15.83 1.55
N MET A 886 9.08 14.97 0.55
CA MET A 886 10.33 14.25 0.25
C MET A 886 11.48 15.19 -0.14
N LYS A 887 11.17 16.38 -0.64
CA LYS A 887 12.14 17.40 -1.05
C LYS A 887 12.34 18.44 0.06
N SER A 888 13.53 19.04 0.07
CA SER A 888 13.90 20.12 1.00
C SER A 888 13.48 21.52 0.51
N ALA A 889 12.52 21.63 -0.41
CA ALA A 889 12.05 22.89 -0.99
C ALA A 889 10.83 23.42 -0.22
N LEU A 890 10.89 24.65 0.28
CA LEU A 890 9.80 25.28 1.04
C LEU A 890 8.56 25.50 0.17
N LYS A 891 8.75 25.72 -1.14
CA LYS A 891 7.64 25.83 -2.10
C LYS A 891 6.71 24.61 -2.11
N ASP A 892 7.20 23.41 -1.82
CA ASP A 892 6.35 22.21 -1.77
C ASP A 892 5.33 22.26 -0.62
N VAL A 893 5.54 23.08 0.41
CA VAL A 893 4.52 23.37 1.45
C VAL A 893 3.31 24.09 0.85
N VAL A 894 3.54 25.09 -0.01
CA VAL A 894 2.47 25.83 -0.72
C VAL A 894 1.73 24.89 -1.67
N ILE A 895 2.46 24.05 -2.41
CA ILE A 895 1.87 23.06 -3.33
C ILE A 895 1.06 22.00 -2.57
N ALA A 896 1.49 21.60 -1.36
CA ALA A 896 0.74 20.68 -0.51
C ALA A 896 -0.60 21.27 -0.03
N PHE A 897 -0.61 22.54 0.39
CA PHE A 897 -1.85 23.23 0.76
C PHE A 897 -2.80 23.40 -0.43
N ASP A 898 -2.32 23.80 -1.61
CA ASP A 898 -3.19 23.95 -2.79
C ASP A 898 -3.72 22.60 -3.31
N LEU A 899 -2.87 21.56 -3.34
CA LEU A 899 -3.28 20.19 -3.67
C LEU A 899 -4.35 19.69 -2.69
N ALA A 900 -4.14 19.84 -1.38
CA ALA A 900 -5.10 19.39 -0.37
C ALA A 900 -6.44 20.14 -0.45
N ARG A 901 -6.41 21.48 -0.58
CA ARG A 901 -7.60 22.32 -0.82
C ARG A 901 -8.30 21.93 -2.13
N THR A 902 -7.56 21.60 -3.19
CA THR A 902 -8.11 21.14 -4.48
C THR A 902 -8.76 19.75 -4.39
N ILE A 903 -8.16 18.81 -3.65
CA ILE A 903 -8.76 17.50 -3.36
C ILE A 903 -10.03 17.67 -2.52
N TYR A 904 -10.00 18.51 -1.48
CA TYR A 904 -11.17 18.75 -0.62
C TYR A 904 -12.33 19.41 -1.38
N ARG A 905 -12.06 20.45 -2.17
CA ARG A 905 -13.04 21.03 -3.11
C ARG A 905 -13.59 20.01 -4.10
N ARG A 906 -12.77 19.07 -4.58
CA ARG A 906 -13.20 17.98 -5.47
C ARG A 906 -14.14 17.01 -4.76
N ILE A 907 -13.86 16.66 -3.51
CA ILE A 907 -14.74 15.84 -2.67
C ILE A 907 -16.09 16.55 -2.50
N GLN A 908 -16.11 17.83 -2.12
CA GLN A 908 -17.35 18.62 -2.01
C GLN A 908 -18.15 18.67 -3.32
N LEU A 909 -17.50 18.88 -4.47
CA LEU A 909 -18.14 18.82 -5.79
C LEU A 909 -18.77 17.45 -6.06
N ASN A 910 -18.07 16.36 -5.71
CA ASN A 910 -18.60 15.00 -5.86
C ASN A 910 -19.83 14.76 -4.98
N PHE A 911 -19.89 15.31 -3.76
CA PHE A 911 -21.09 15.29 -2.91
C PHE A 911 -22.26 16.06 -3.55
N VAL A 912 -22.01 17.26 -4.09
CA VAL A 912 -23.03 18.08 -4.77
C VAL A 912 -23.61 17.33 -5.98
N TRP A 913 -22.78 16.66 -6.78
CA TRP A 913 -23.28 15.79 -7.87
C TRP A 913 -24.10 14.62 -7.32
N ALA A 914 -23.55 13.82 -6.41
CA ALA A 914 -24.20 12.60 -5.91
C ALA A 914 -25.55 12.87 -5.22
N LEU A 915 -25.64 13.95 -4.42
CA LEU A 915 -26.88 14.34 -3.74
C LEU A 915 -27.82 15.12 -4.68
N GLY A 916 -27.30 15.97 -5.56
CA GLY A 916 -28.08 16.77 -6.50
C GLY A 916 -28.86 15.92 -7.50
N TYR A 917 -28.24 14.88 -8.06
CA TYR A 917 -28.95 13.90 -8.91
C TYR A 917 -30.12 13.26 -8.14
N ASN A 918 -29.89 12.77 -6.92
CA ASN A 918 -30.92 12.11 -6.14
C ASN A 918 -32.05 13.08 -5.72
N ALA A 919 -31.71 14.31 -5.33
CA ALA A 919 -32.67 15.34 -4.92
C ALA A 919 -33.63 15.75 -6.05
N ILE A 920 -33.16 15.77 -7.31
CA ILE A 920 -33.99 16.09 -8.49
C ILE A 920 -34.78 14.85 -8.95
N LEU A 921 -34.12 13.69 -9.01
CA LEU A 921 -34.70 12.50 -9.63
C LEU A 921 -35.68 11.75 -8.72
N VAL A 922 -35.56 11.83 -7.40
CA VAL A 922 -36.48 11.15 -6.46
C VAL A 922 -37.91 11.72 -6.54
N PRO A 923 -38.16 13.05 -6.46
CA PRO A 923 -39.50 13.61 -6.68
C PRO A 923 -40.07 13.30 -8.07
N LEU A 924 -39.19 13.25 -9.09
CA LEU A 924 -39.59 12.99 -10.46
C LEU A 924 -39.96 11.51 -10.70
N ALA A 925 -39.24 10.58 -10.08
CA ALA A 925 -39.56 9.15 -10.04
C ALA A 925 -40.77 8.82 -9.13
N ALA A 926 -41.06 9.68 -8.14
CA ALA A 926 -42.28 9.65 -7.34
C ALA A 926 -43.50 10.27 -8.07
N GLY A 927 -43.33 10.75 -9.31
CA GLY A 927 -44.43 11.20 -10.17
C GLY A 927 -44.90 12.65 -9.94
N VAL A 928 -44.16 13.49 -9.20
CA VAL A 928 -44.60 14.87 -8.87
C VAL A 928 -44.89 15.73 -10.11
N LEU A 929 -44.23 15.46 -11.25
CA LEU A 929 -44.48 16.13 -12.53
C LEU A 929 -45.36 15.32 -13.51
N TYR A 930 -46.07 14.30 -13.05
CA TYR A 930 -46.99 13.51 -13.88
C TYR A 930 -48.15 14.36 -14.46
N GLY A 931 -48.56 15.43 -13.77
CA GLY A 931 -49.52 16.42 -14.29
C GLY A 931 -49.01 17.23 -15.50
N VAL A 932 -47.72 17.13 -15.83
CA VAL A 932 -47.09 17.67 -17.04
C VAL A 932 -46.66 16.54 -17.99
N HIS A 933 -47.23 15.34 -17.78
CA HIS A 933 -46.92 14.08 -18.48
C HIS A 933 -45.45 13.60 -18.38
N ILE A 934 -44.66 14.13 -17.43
CA ILE A 934 -43.27 13.70 -17.22
C ILE A 934 -43.24 12.55 -16.20
N GLN A 935 -42.71 11.40 -16.61
CA GLN A 935 -42.54 10.21 -15.76
C GLN A 935 -41.19 9.53 -16.02
N ILE A 936 -40.51 9.09 -14.97
CA ILE A 936 -39.31 8.24 -15.07
C ILE A 936 -39.74 6.79 -14.90
N ALA A 937 -39.75 6.02 -15.99
CA ALA A 937 -39.85 4.57 -15.92
C ALA A 937 -38.61 3.97 -15.23
N PRO A 938 -38.74 2.89 -14.43
CA PRO A 938 -37.62 2.37 -13.62
C PRO A 938 -36.32 2.07 -14.40
N MET A 939 -36.42 1.66 -15.67
CA MET A 939 -35.24 1.47 -16.54
C MET A 939 -34.37 2.73 -16.66
N PHE A 940 -34.96 3.92 -16.73
CA PHE A 940 -34.24 5.19 -16.80
C PHE A 940 -33.68 5.61 -15.43
N ALA A 941 -34.36 5.25 -14.33
CA ALA A 941 -33.80 5.40 -12.98
C ALA A 941 -32.52 4.55 -12.80
N GLY A 942 -32.52 3.30 -13.29
CA GLY A 942 -31.33 2.44 -13.31
C GLY A 942 -30.18 3.01 -14.16
N ALA A 943 -30.49 3.59 -15.32
CA ALA A 943 -29.49 4.27 -16.14
C ALA A 943 -28.93 5.55 -15.47
N ALA A 944 -29.77 6.37 -14.85
CA ALA A 944 -29.37 7.60 -14.17
C ALA A 944 -28.42 7.33 -12.98
N MET A 945 -28.64 6.24 -12.25
CA MET A 945 -27.74 5.75 -11.20
C MET A 945 -26.31 5.51 -11.72
N ALA A 946 -26.19 4.89 -12.90
CA ALA A 946 -24.89 4.64 -13.54
C ALA A 946 -24.22 5.96 -13.96
N PHE A 947 -24.96 6.92 -14.54
CA PHE A 947 -24.43 8.24 -14.88
C PHE A 947 -23.97 9.04 -13.65
N SER A 948 -24.73 9.03 -12.54
CA SER A 948 -24.35 9.68 -11.27
C SER A 948 -23.04 9.10 -10.71
N SER A 949 -22.86 7.77 -10.81
CA SER A 949 -21.62 7.11 -10.39
C SER A 949 -20.45 7.47 -11.32
N VAL A 950 -20.67 7.51 -12.64
CA VAL A 950 -19.65 7.87 -13.63
C VAL A 950 -19.21 9.34 -13.53
N SER A 951 -20.12 10.28 -13.25
CA SER A 951 -19.78 11.71 -13.12
C SER A 951 -18.83 11.96 -11.94
N VAL A 952 -19.09 11.34 -10.78
CA VAL A 952 -18.23 11.37 -9.59
C VAL A 952 -16.86 10.71 -9.85
N LEU A 953 -16.83 9.57 -10.54
CA LEU A 953 -15.58 8.90 -10.90
C LEU A 953 -14.75 9.73 -11.90
N THR A 954 -15.36 10.26 -12.95
CA THR A 954 -14.69 11.15 -13.93
C THR A 954 -14.19 12.42 -13.24
N SER A 955 -15.02 13.08 -12.43
CA SER A 955 -14.62 14.26 -11.64
C SER A 955 -13.40 13.96 -10.78
N SER A 956 -13.36 12.82 -10.09
CA SER A 956 -12.21 12.38 -9.28
C SER A 956 -10.96 12.11 -10.13
N LEU A 957 -11.13 11.52 -11.31
CA LEU A 957 -10.01 11.23 -12.23
C LEU A 957 -9.40 12.48 -12.87
N LEU A 958 -10.13 13.60 -12.96
CA LEU A 958 -9.59 14.89 -13.40
C LEU A 958 -8.48 15.43 -12.48
N LEU A 959 -8.38 14.95 -11.22
CA LEU A 959 -7.24 15.26 -10.35
C LEU A 959 -5.89 14.77 -10.93
N LYS A 960 -5.88 13.78 -11.85
CA LYS A 960 -4.68 13.38 -12.60
C LYS A 960 -4.13 14.46 -13.55
N TRP A 961 -4.88 15.54 -13.78
CA TRP A 961 -4.45 16.70 -14.57
C TRP A 961 -4.23 17.94 -13.68
N TYR A 962 -4.12 17.77 -12.37
CA TYR A 962 -3.59 18.82 -11.49
C TYR A 962 -2.17 19.17 -11.93
N GLN A 963 -1.90 20.46 -12.08
CA GLN A 963 -0.58 21.02 -12.27
C GLN A 963 -0.30 21.92 -11.06
N PRO A 964 0.91 21.86 -10.45
CA PRO A 964 1.28 22.82 -9.42
C PRO A 964 1.15 24.26 -9.94
N PRO A 965 0.67 25.21 -9.12
CA PRO A 965 0.57 26.60 -9.54
C PRO A 965 1.95 27.16 -9.91
N THR A 966 2.02 27.85 -11.05
CA THR A 966 3.25 28.48 -11.56
C THR A 966 3.65 29.69 -10.73
N ASP A 967 4.94 30.03 -10.72
CA ASP A 967 5.45 31.16 -9.94
C ASP A 967 4.79 32.48 -10.36
N ASP A 968 4.55 32.72 -11.66
CA ASP A 968 3.82 33.91 -12.15
C ASP A 968 2.40 34.02 -11.55
N ALA A 969 1.70 32.89 -11.40
CA ALA A 969 0.34 32.85 -10.84
C ALA A 969 0.35 33.03 -9.31
N LEU A 970 1.38 32.50 -8.64
CA LEU A 970 1.59 32.65 -7.21
C LEU A 970 2.04 34.08 -6.83
N GLU A 971 2.90 34.69 -7.64
CA GLU A 971 3.30 36.09 -7.51
C GLU A 971 2.14 37.05 -7.81
N ALA A 972 1.27 36.75 -8.79
CA ALA A 972 0.06 37.52 -9.01
C ALA A 972 -0.87 37.53 -7.77
N ILE A 973 -1.02 36.39 -7.10
CA ILE A 973 -1.79 36.28 -5.84
C ILE A 973 -1.10 37.07 -4.71
N ALA A 974 0.22 36.94 -4.55
CA ALA A 974 0.97 37.65 -3.52
C ALA A 974 0.95 39.19 -3.71
N ASN A 975 1.07 39.68 -4.95
CA ASN A 975 1.06 41.11 -5.26
C ASN A 975 -0.32 41.76 -5.04
N HIS A 976 -1.41 41.01 -5.24
CA HIS A 976 -2.76 41.45 -4.86
C HIS A 976 -3.03 41.42 -3.35
N ALA A 977 -2.19 40.75 -2.56
CA ALA A 977 -2.30 40.62 -1.10
C ALA A 977 -1.39 41.59 -0.32
N THR A 978 -1.11 42.76 -0.88
CA THR A 978 -0.43 43.85 -0.13
C THR A 978 -1.32 44.33 1.02
N PRO A 979 -0.76 44.59 2.23
CA PRO A 979 -1.57 44.78 3.43
C PRO A 979 -2.16 46.19 3.51
N ASP A 980 -3.41 46.36 3.08
CA ASP A 980 -4.20 47.57 3.37
C ASP A 980 -4.63 47.55 4.85
N GLU A 981 -4.28 48.60 5.60
CA GLU A 981 -4.54 48.72 7.05
C GLU A 981 -6.03 48.97 7.34
N ARG A 982 -6.85 47.91 7.29
CA ARG A 982 -8.28 47.95 7.67
C ARG A 982 -8.78 46.64 8.27
N THR A 983 -8.51 46.45 9.56
CA THR A 983 -9.39 45.67 10.44
C THR A 983 -10.50 46.55 11.01
N PRO A 984 -11.75 46.48 10.50
CA PRO A 984 -12.90 46.76 11.34
C PRO A 984 -13.03 45.62 12.37
N LEU A 985 -13.03 45.97 13.66
CA LEU A 985 -13.38 45.03 14.73
C LEU A 985 -14.85 44.62 14.58
N LEU A 986 -15.11 43.42 14.07
CA LEU A 986 -16.45 42.85 14.06
C LEU A 986 -16.75 42.19 15.41
N GLN A 987 -17.40 42.97 16.28
CA GLN A 987 -18.23 42.43 17.35
C GLN A 987 -19.56 41.92 16.75
N VAL A 988 -19.74 40.61 16.66
CA VAL A 988 -20.99 39.87 16.92
C VAL A 988 -20.63 38.51 17.47
#